data_AF-A0A843YEK9-F1
#
_entry.id   AF-A0A843YEK9-F1
#
_cell.length_a   1.000
_cell.length_b   1.000
_cell.length_c   1.000
_cell.angle_alpha   90.00
_cell.angle_beta   90.00
_cell.angle_gamma   90.00
#
_symmetry.space_group_name_H-M   'P 1'
#
loop_
_entity.id
_entity.type
_entity.pdbx_description
1 polymer ?
#
loop_
_entity_poly.entity_id
_entity_poly.type
_entity_poly.pdbx_seq_one_letter_code
_entity_poly.pdbx_strand_id
1 'polypeptide(L)'
;MSGFKVEGLEIKKQLKIAKKQPISFSYNPGKGGDDQYFGLDRRKPPKVLGQEAKKEGDGAKFAFGTCTLEGKVLTLTCEKLVPALAKTLKKYLRKQKVPLNVQILDPAGNLVDSDISDDIPDDPEFADEQPAAPATPDEPTTTQQDPEPPVEAKAPTEPEPEAKSGPDPKEVAKKLAAIKGDIQTLPEAAQKKLVPAFEKIVGALKGGKVEVADAAATKLAAAVADAKAKAPPPPPPPPGDDPKPEPEVDEEALRAKLKQAFAALQNDYNAFMVRGDKSLTAKAKQLHDGFGASIDSDLTKAGKIVSTLKKFVEAQLAALPPISPADQAKLAIEAAKGQPAPDSRYEKSKGIETKYPGASAAAATALDGFAAKLGDQEVTPELLAAAKDGIKQAEERLKKAKARLKQAQDMSDGPNKAEAIRLAQMDVDGMNARLQEAKDFDKAARGKKALTEALSYGPLSPNSGQGFSDAAAKALIEGFSRDPGLTQVALESASSGKYPDAVAQGLTKVMDQRDNRFKDDSGTYFAKPEAAEKYAEDLLKMGANVGPEFFARMDDYMASGRQYVANPLGDIRIKSDTAKAQKRSVVLGGALLKDGELDLGSQMAKDAVGDMLFNPYSLHNPMPAMNEHVVKTLDFLGKPENATKANEILDDIPDTGNKTSGNLVRRALGKKKTDAVGKDDAQQAVMASMLKPLDQGPVGSCFATAPARRMRETQPLSAMESYASIAGTGKYKPPFGPEVSAVTNLPKNEDPLMRSWEYSLATSMSRKEGSSRSEAFDKVMDRGMEDLSEELNDILTDQAYEEGTLTGIFTSLKKTFVGLFKTDKLREAISGAFEFTYDPTSKITDSSDGSSSTGRYVLVRKSNGNEIRTKADFVREVADVAITFLKLKSDSDAAQDVRDYVSSDAFIDKVTPGTGKNQYLPWQQSSGGQTGEATRALFGDDLTHQQMSAKATGVVDMGDRTEDVLTNMLDNFIGSPAEMVTIRTVGMHGFNALPNDPSLDKLKGKDKAEIEANVQKHLIEAGDALKDKKMEEGRAQYLFDQQIAAHRKGLSDPALIALLDAGAAAHRPTGDDTTPAQLNKAVEDAVEDYIDEKAKTYPDPAKAGAWFKMKAAADAKSDMMKDLGAPEFVIADTNWGSAEDHTFFVIAPDPTTGEPQLWKKRVPPGTLTPATDDWAKAEWAAIQK
;
A
#
# COMPACT_ATOMS: atom_id res chain seq x y z
N MET A 1 18.55 9.61 5.60
CA MET A 1 18.79 11.02 5.19
C MET A 1 18.91 11.04 3.68
N SER A 2 18.14 11.87 2.97
CA SER A 2 18.10 11.88 1.50
C SER A 2 19.25 12.69 0.91
N GLY A 3 20.16 12.06 0.16
CA GLY A 3 21.23 12.74 -0.57
C GLY A 3 20.71 13.64 -1.69
N PHE A 4 21.49 14.65 -2.09
CA PHE A 4 21.13 15.59 -3.17
C PHE A 4 21.29 15.01 -4.58
N LYS A 5 21.85 13.81 -4.71
CA LYS A 5 22.04 13.10 -6.00
C LYS A 5 20.69 12.76 -6.61
N VAL A 6 20.51 13.11 -7.88
CA VAL A 6 19.28 12.83 -8.64
C VAL A 6 19.61 12.00 -9.88
N GLU A 7 18.78 10.98 -10.13
CA GLU A 7 18.92 10.05 -11.26
C GLU A 7 17.55 9.76 -11.89
N GLY A 8 17.54 9.36 -13.16
CA GLY A 8 16.35 8.95 -13.91
C GLY A 8 15.19 9.96 -13.83
N LEU A 9 14.01 9.48 -13.41
CA LEU A 9 12.79 10.28 -13.33
C LEU A 9 12.87 11.45 -12.32
N GLU A 10 13.75 11.39 -11.33
CA GLU A 10 13.90 12.46 -10.34
C GLU A 10 14.55 13.71 -10.97
N ILE A 11 15.45 13.53 -11.95
CA ILE A 11 15.98 14.64 -12.77
C ILE A 11 14.83 15.35 -13.46
N LYS A 12 13.90 14.61 -14.08
CA LYS A 12 12.74 15.21 -14.77
C LYS A 12 11.86 16.03 -13.82
N LYS A 13 11.61 15.55 -12.59
CA LYS A 13 10.84 16.29 -11.58
C LYS A 13 11.49 17.61 -11.20
N GLN A 14 12.80 17.60 -10.94
CA GLN A 14 13.54 18.82 -10.59
C GLN A 14 13.61 19.77 -11.79
N LEU A 15 13.78 19.26 -13.00
CA LEU A 15 13.82 20.09 -14.21
C LEU A 15 12.45 20.72 -14.57
N LYS A 16 11.32 20.07 -14.22
CA LYS A 16 9.99 20.72 -14.30
C LYS A 16 9.88 21.94 -13.38
N ILE A 17 10.63 21.97 -12.27
CA ILE A 17 10.76 23.14 -11.40
C ILE A 17 11.70 24.17 -12.03
N ALA A 18 12.81 23.71 -12.64
CA ALA A 18 13.76 24.56 -13.37
C ALA A 18 13.14 25.32 -14.56
N LYS A 19 12.01 24.83 -15.12
CA LYS A 19 11.19 25.56 -16.10
C LYS A 19 10.49 26.80 -15.53
N LYS A 20 10.18 26.80 -14.23
CA LYS A 20 9.42 27.87 -13.57
C LYS A 20 10.30 28.85 -12.82
N GLN A 21 11.45 28.39 -12.32
CA GLN A 21 12.40 29.20 -11.56
C GLN A 21 13.80 28.57 -11.59
N PRO A 22 14.88 29.35 -11.47
CA PRO A 22 16.23 28.79 -11.32
C PRO A 22 16.34 27.89 -10.08
N ILE A 23 17.01 26.74 -10.22
CA ILE A 23 17.32 25.84 -9.10
C ILE A 23 18.83 25.61 -9.01
N SER A 24 19.32 25.23 -7.83
CA SER A 24 20.74 24.96 -7.64
C SER A 24 21.11 23.59 -8.21
N PHE A 25 22.29 23.50 -8.81
CA PHE A 25 22.87 22.24 -9.27
C PHE A 25 24.29 22.03 -8.75
N SER A 26 24.71 20.78 -8.73
CA SER A 26 26.11 20.40 -8.67
C SER A 26 26.40 19.17 -9.53
N TYR A 27 27.64 19.06 -9.99
CA TYR A 27 28.04 18.01 -10.91
C TYR A 27 29.49 17.57 -10.67
N ASN A 28 29.71 16.26 -10.67
CA ASN A 28 31.04 15.66 -10.64
C ASN A 28 31.13 14.61 -11.78
N PRO A 29 32.04 14.78 -12.76
CA PRO A 29 32.14 13.87 -13.90
C PRO A 29 32.76 12.49 -13.58
N GLY A 30 33.20 12.24 -12.34
CA GLY A 30 33.80 10.96 -11.94
C GLY A 30 35.20 10.72 -12.52
N LYS A 31 35.75 9.51 -12.29
CA LYS A 31 37.06 9.06 -12.86
C LYS A 31 36.92 8.28 -14.17
N GLY A 32 35.70 7.86 -14.51
CA GLY A 32 35.31 7.19 -15.76
C GLY A 32 33.83 7.44 -16.01
N GLY A 33 33.40 7.60 -17.26
CA GLY A 33 32.11 8.23 -17.63
C GLY A 33 30.81 7.53 -17.19
N ASP A 34 30.88 6.52 -16.33
CA ASP A 34 29.75 5.77 -15.75
C ASP A 34 29.43 6.19 -14.30
N ASP A 35 30.39 6.67 -13.52
CA ASP A 35 30.22 7.07 -12.10
C ASP A 35 30.11 8.59 -11.92
N GLN A 36 29.10 9.18 -12.55
CA GLN A 36 28.88 10.63 -12.49
C GLN A 36 27.89 10.99 -11.38
N TYR A 37 28.16 12.09 -10.69
CA TYR A 37 27.24 12.70 -9.72
C TYR A 37 26.55 13.90 -10.37
N PHE A 38 25.22 13.95 -10.28
CA PHE A 38 24.46 15.15 -10.59
C PHE A 38 23.45 15.41 -9.46
N GLY A 39 23.50 16.60 -8.87
CA GLY A 39 22.63 17.01 -7.79
C GLY A 39 21.78 18.22 -8.18
N LEU A 40 20.52 18.21 -7.77
CA LEU A 40 19.57 19.30 -8.01
C LEU A 40 18.74 19.54 -6.74
N ASP A 41 18.61 20.81 -6.33
CA ASP A 41 17.77 21.19 -5.19
C ASP A 41 17.22 22.62 -5.35
N ARG A 42 15.92 22.79 -5.05
CA ARG A 42 15.22 24.08 -5.20
C ARG A 42 15.40 25.05 -4.02
N ARG A 43 16.00 24.62 -2.90
CA ARG A 43 16.07 25.39 -1.64
C ARG A 43 17.50 25.65 -1.18
N LYS A 44 18.42 24.73 -1.46
CA LYS A 44 19.79 24.80 -0.96
C LYS A 44 20.67 25.66 -1.87
N PRO A 45 21.59 26.46 -1.32
CA PRO A 45 22.54 27.24 -2.12
C PRO A 45 23.47 26.35 -2.95
N PRO A 46 23.90 26.78 -4.16
CA PRO A 46 24.78 26.01 -5.03
C PRO A 46 26.07 25.53 -4.35
N LYS A 47 26.65 26.36 -3.48
CA LYS A 47 27.87 26.01 -2.73
C LYS A 47 27.71 24.79 -1.82
N VAL A 48 26.53 24.58 -1.22
CA VAL A 48 26.22 23.40 -0.38
C VAL A 48 26.17 22.15 -1.25
N LEU A 49 25.49 22.25 -2.40
CA LEU A 49 25.42 21.17 -3.38
C LEU A 49 26.80 20.83 -3.96
N GLY A 50 27.65 21.84 -4.19
CA GLY A 50 29.02 21.66 -4.65
C GLY A 50 29.92 20.97 -3.62
N GLN A 51 29.75 21.24 -2.33
CA GLN A 51 30.46 20.51 -1.26
C GLN A 51 30.06 19.04 -1.22
N GLU A 52 28.77 18.75 -1.41
CA GLU A 52 28.29 17.36 -1.48
C GLU A 52 28.83 16.66 -2.73
N ALA A 53 28.77 17.28 -3.91
CA ALA A 53 29.32 16.69 -5.15
C ALA A 53 30.85 16.43 -5.06
N LYS A 54 31.57 17.22 -4.26
CA LYS A 54 32.99 16.98 -3.97
C LYS A 54 33.19 15.78 -3.04
N LYS A 55 32.29 15.57 -2.08
CA LYS A 55 32.38 14.52 -1.06
C LYS A 55 31.90 13.17 -1.59
N GLU A 56 30.79 13.16 -2.32
CA GLU A 56 30.08 11.96 -2.76
C GLU A 56 30.40 11.58 -4.22
N GLY A 57 31.08 12.45 -4.98
CA GLY A 57 31.47 12.17 -6.36
C GLY A 57 32.90 11.62 -6.46
N ASP A 58 33.11 10.61 -7.30
CA ASP A 58 34.39 9.89 -7.40
C ASP A 58 35.54 10.68 -8.06
N GLY A 59 35.24 11.83 -8.67
CA GLY A 59 36.21 12.71 -9.34
C GLY A 59 36.73 13.85 -8.46
N ALA A 60 37.97 14.30 -8.71
CA ALA A 60 38.55 15.44 -7.98
C ALA A 60 38.00 16.81 -8.41
N LYS A 61 37.33 16.87 -9.57
CA LYS A 61 36.77 18.09 -10.16
C LYS A 61 35.26 18.10 -9.98
N PHE A 62 34.69 19.26 -9.66
CA PHE A 62 33.25 19.43 -9.51
C PHE A 62 32.83 20.83 -9.95
N ALA A 63 31.62 20.93 -10.50
CA ALA A 63 30.96 22.16 -10.88
C ALA A 63 29.72 22.39 -10.01
N PHE A 64 29.35 23.65 -9.82
CA PHE A 64 28.09 24.02 -9.17
C PHE A 64 27.65 25.41 -9.61
N GLY A 65 26.36 25.69 -9.46
CA GLY A 65 25.74 26.95 -9.82
C GLY A 65 24.22 26.81 -9.83
N THR A 66 23.55 27.59 -10.68
CA THR A 66 22.11 27.48 -10.90
C THR A 66 21.81 26.99 -12.30
N CYS A 67 20.66 26.33 -12.48
CA CYS A 67 20.19 25.91 -13.79
C CYS A 67 18.73 26.29 -14.03
N THR A 68 18.41 26.58 -15.29
CA THR A 68 17.06 26.83 -15.81
C THR A 68 16.84 25.96 -17.05
N LEU A 69 15.59 25.58 -17.30
CA LEU A 69 15.23 24.78 -18.47
C LEU A 69 14.25 25.58 -19.34
N GLU A 70 14.65 25.86 -20.57
CA GLU A 70 13.82 26.53 -21.57
C GLU A 70 13.71 25.65 -22.83
N GLY A 71 12.49 25.22 -23.17
CA GLY A 71 12.26 24.21 -24.20
C GLY A 71 13.09 22.94 -23.97
N LYS A 72 13.98 22.63 -24.91
CA LYS A 72 14.93 21.49 -24.86
C LYS A 72 16.34 21.87 -24.37
N VAL A 73 16.56 23.11 -23.93
CA VAL A 73 17.89 23.63 -23.55
C VAL A 73 17.97 23.82 -22.04
N LEU A 74 18.86 23.06 -21.40
CA LEU A 74 19.25 23.24 -20.00
C LEU A 74 20.41 24.23 -19.93
N THR A 75 20.14 25.41 -19.38
CA THR A 75 21.13 26.49 -19.20
C THR A 75 21.66 26.46 -17.78
N LEU A 76 22.96 26.28 -17.60
CA LEU A 76 23.65 26.24 -16.30
C LEU A 76 24.58 27.44 -16.13
N THR A 77 24.27 28.31 -15.19
CA THR A 77 25.13 29.43 -14.78
C THR A 77 26.09 28.94 -13.70
N CYS A 78 27.36 28.78 -14.04
CA CYS A 78 28.35 28.12 -13.19
C CYS A 78 29.11 29.12 -12.30
N GLU A 79 29.02 28.96 -10.98
CA GLU A 79 29.94 29.61 -10.03
C GLU A 79 31.32 28.92 -10.04
N LYS A 80 31.33 27.61 -10.31
CA LYS A 80 32.54 26.82 -10.51
C LYS A 80 32.36 25.88 -11.69
N LEU A 81 33.29 25.90 -12.65
CA LEU A 81 33.23 25.14 -13.89
C LEU A 81 34.20 23.96 -13.89
N VAL A 82 33.88 22.92 -14.66
CA VAL A 82 34.79 21.83 -15.02
C VAL A 82 34.93 21.75 -16.54
N PRO A 83 36.08 21.30 -17.08
CA PRO A 83 36.28 21.21 -18.53
C PRO A 83 35.25 20.29 -19.21
N ALA A 84 34.79 20.67 -20.40
CA ALA A 84 33.85 19.91 -21.24
C ALA A 84 32.50 19.59 -20.57
N LEU A 85 32.05 20.42 -19.62
CA LEU A 85 30.84 20.22 -18.84
C LEU A 85 29.60 20.02 -19.71
N ALA A 86 29.43 20.80 -20.80
CA ALA A 86 28.25 20.69 -21.65
C ALA A 86 28.13 19.29 -22.27
N LYS A 87 29.25 18.79 -22.81
CA LYS A 87 29.33 17.48 -23.47
C LYS A 87 29.19 16.32 -22.48
N THR A 88 29.83 16.40 -21.32
CA THR A 88 29.78 15.31 -20.32
C THR A 88 28.42 15.23 -19.64
N LEU A 89 27.81 16.37 -19.31
CA LEU A 89 26.47 16.43 -18.74
C LEU A 89 25.40 16.00 -19.74
N LYS A 90 25.48 16.42 -21.01
CA LYS A 90 24.55 15.97 -22.05
C LYS A 90 24.60 14.45 -22.26
N LYS A 91 25.81 13.87 -22.26
CA LYS A 91 26.00 12.41 -22.32
C LYS A 91 25.37 11.70 -21.11
N TYR A 92 25.52 12.28 -19.92
CA TYR A 92 24.90 11.75 -18.69
C TYR A 92 23.38 11.82 -18.73
N LEU A 93 22.81 12.97 -19.08
CA LEU A 93 21.36 13.17 -19.19
C LEU A 93 20.73 12.21 -20.21
N ARG A 94 21.41 11.94 -21.34
CA ARG A 94 20.99 10.90 -22.29
C ARG A 94 20.96 9.50 -21.69
N LYS A 95 21.99 9.11 -20.92
CA LYS A 95 22.00 7.82 -20.19
C LYS A 95 20.84 7.73 -19.18
N GLN A 96 20.49 8.85 -18.56
CA GLN A 96 19.38 8.95 -17.61
C GLN A 96 17.99 9.03 -18.28
N LYS A 97 17.90 8.86 -19.61
CA LYS A 97 16.66 8.99 -20.41
C LYS A 97 16.01 10.39 -20.32
N VAL A 98 16.84 11.43 -20.22
CA VAL A 98 16.44 12.85 -20.22
C VAL A 98 17.24 13.60 -21.30
N PRO A 99 16.97 13.36 -22.60
CA PRO A 99 17.80 13.96 -23.64
C PRO A 99 17.52 15.47 -23.75
N LEU A 100 18.50 16.30 -23.36
CA LEU A 100 18.44 17.76 -23.42
C LEU A 100 19.70 18.32 -24.08
N ASN A 101 19.58 19.49 -24.69
CA ASN A 101 20.72 20.32 -25.05
C ASN A 101 21.26 21.02 -23.80
N VAL A 102 22.57 21.26 -23.73
CA VAL A 102 23.20 21.84 -22.53
C VAL A 102 23.98 23.09 -22.93
N GLN A 103 23.71 24.20 -22.23
CA GLN A 103 24.39 25.48 -22.38
C GLN A 103 24.99 25.91 -21.04
N ILE A 104 26.24 26.37 -21.03
CA ILE A 104 26.96 26.75 -19.82
C ILE A 104 27.32 28.23 -19.87
N LEU A 105 26.89 28.98 -18.86
CA LEU A 105 27.19 30.40 -18.68
C LEU A 105 28.19 30.61 -17.53
N ASP A 106 29.00 31.66 -17.61
CA ASP A 106 29.77 32.17 -16.48
C ASP A 106 28.87 32.97 -15.50
N PRO A 107 29.37 33.40 -14.32
CA PRO A 107 28.59 34.21 -13.39
C PRO A 107 28.14 35.58 -13.94
N ALA A 108 28.74 36.06 -15.02
CA ALA A 108 28.37 37.29 -15.71
C ALA A 108 27.33 37.08 -16.82
N GLY A 109 26.91 35.82 -17.06
CA GLY A 109 25.94 35.46 -18.09
C GLY A 109 26.54 35.24 -19.49
N ASN A 110 27.86 35.23 -19.64
CA ASN A 110 28.50 34.96 -20.94
C ASN A 110 28.57 33.45 -21.20
N LEU A 111 28.41 33.06 -22.46
CA LEU A 111 28.50 31.67 -22.89
C LEU A 111 29.94 31.14 -22.79
N VAL A 112 30.15 30.07 -22.02
CA VAL A 112 31.46 29.43 -21.79
C VAL A 112 31.60 28.10 -22.53
N ASP A 113 30.54 27.29 -22.58
CA ASP A 113 30.53 25.97 -23.21
C ASP A 113 29.10 25.62 -23.65
N SER A 114 28.93 24.89 -24.75
CA SER A 114 27.61 24.48 -25.25
C SER A 114 27.68 23.20 -26.08
N ASP A 115 26.69 22.33 -25.89
CA ASP A 115 26.47 21.14 -26.71
C ASP A 115 24.99 21.10 -27.13
N ILE A 116 24.70 21.73 -28.27
CA ILE A 116 23.37 21.84 -28.87
C ILE A 116 23.34 21.01 -30.16
N SER A 117 22.33 20.16 -30.32
CA SER A 117 22.10 19.36 -31.52
C SER A 117 20.61 19.34 -31.87
N ASP A 118 20.28 19.45 -33.15
CA ASP A 118 18.89 19.54 -33.63
C ASP A 118 18.15 18.19 -33.64
N ASP A 119 18.85 17.09 -33.39
CA ASP A 119 18.35 15.70 -33.47
C ASP A 119 18.07 15.09 -32.08
N ILE A 120 17.21 15.75 -31.28
CA ILE A 120 16.75 15.23 -29.97
C ILE A 120 15.27 14.79 -30.08
N PRO A 121 14.95 13.50 -29.84
CA PRO A 121 13.57 13.00 -29.84
C PRO A 121 12.65 13.81 -28.91
N ASP A 122 11.42 14.08 -29.34
CA ASP A 122 10.42 14.77 -28.52
C ASP A 122 10.02 13.90 -27.32
N ASP A 123 10.21 14.45 -26.11
CA ASP A 123 9.68 13.88 -24.89
C ASP A 123 8.35 14.58 -24.55
N PRO A 124 7.21 13.89 -24.61
CA PRO A 124 5.89 14.49 -24.39
C PRO A 124 5.72 15.12 -22.99
N GLU A 125 6.58 14.82 -22.02
CA GLU A 125 6.57 15.49 -20.71
C GLU A 125 7.14 16.92 -20.71
N PHE A 126 7.81 17.33 -21.80
CA PHE A 126 8.44 18.65 -21.92
C PHE A 126 7.87 19.53 -23.05
N ALA A 127 6.83 19.08 -23.76
CA ALA A 127 6.11 19.89 -24.76
C ALA A 127 5.39 21.07 -24.08
N ASP A 128 5.46 22.26 -24.69
CA ASP A 128 4.96 23.50 -24.09
C ASP A 128 3.42 23.58 -24.12
N GLU A 129 2.80 23.65 -22.94
CA GLU A 129 1.39 24.02 -22.76
C GLU A 129 1.25 25.55 -22.82
N GLN A 130 0.57 26.06 -23.85
CA GLN A 130 0.28 27.47 -24.04
C GLN A 130 -0.76 27.96 -23.01
N PRO A 131 -0.55 29.07 -22.27
CA PRO A 131 -1.48 29.52 -21.25
C PRO A 131 -2.74 30.16 -21.86
N ALA A 132 -3.92 29.72 -21.44
CA ALA A 132 -5.19 30.36 -21.75
C ALA A 132 -5.37 31.67 -20.95
N ALA A 133 -5.67 32.76 -21.66
CA ALA A 133 -6.03 34.06 -21.09
C ALA A 133 -7.48 34.07 -20.56
N PRO A 134 -7.82 34.91 -19.56
CA PRO A 134 -9.06 34.83 -18.79
C PRO A 134 -10.28 35.42 -19.51
N ALA A 135 -11.44 34.81 -19.27
CA ALA A 135 -12.74 35.16 -19.84
C ALA A 135 -13.39 36.38 -19.19
N THR A 136 -14.08 37.19 -19.98
CA THR A 136 -15.31 37.91 -19.58
C THR A 136 -16.28 38.04 -20.78
N PRO A 137 -17.59 38.16 -20.54
CA PRO A 137 -18.67 37.69 -21.43
C PRO A 137 -19.41 38.83 -22.16
N ASP A 138 -19.98 38.54 -23.33
CA ASP A 138 -21.41 38.71 -23.66
C ASP A 138 -21.68 38.50 -25.18
N GLU A 139 -22.82 37.87 -25.42
CA GLU A 139 -23.53 37.48 -26.66
C GLU A 139 -23.94 38.67 -27.59
N PRO A 140 -24.66 38.49 -28.73
CA PRO A 140 -24.93 37.31 -29.58
C PRO A 140 -24.87 37.58 -31.12
N THR A 141 -25.14 36.52 -31.91
CA THR A 141 -25.87 36.51 -33.21
C THR A 141 -25.06 36.40 -34.52
N THR A 142 -25.20 35.24 -35.16
CA THR A 142 -25.49 34.95 -36.59
C THR A 142 -25.33 36.10 -37.61
N THR A 143 -24.58 35.88 -38.71
CA THR A 143 -25.08 35.48 -40.06
C THR A 143 -23.93 35.55 -41.09
N GLN A 144 -23.98 34.65 -42.07
CA GLN A 144 -23.14 34.53 -43.27
C GLN A 144 -23.02 35.82 -44.10
N GLN A 145 -21.86 36.05 -44.74
CA GLN A 145 -21.72 36.19 -46.21
C GLN A 145 -20.27 36.52 -46.62
N ASP A 146 -19.74 35.73 -47.57
CA ASP A 146 -18.61 36.08 -48.44
C ASP A 146 -18.90 37.35 -49.27
N PRO A 147 -17.87 38.07 -49.73
CA PRO A 147 -17.34 37.83 -51.08
C PRO A 147 -15.81 37.99 -51.23
N GLU A 148 -15.18 36.99 -51.86
CA GLU A 148 -14.18 36.96 -52.97
C GLU A 148 -13.20 38.14 -53.31
N PRO A 149 -12.13 37.91 -54.10
CA PRO A 149 -10.70 38.06 -53.77
C PRO A 149 -10.02 39.31 -54.43
N PRO A 150 -8.67 39.52 -54.37
CA PRO A 150 -7.76 38.97 -55.40
C PRO A 150 -6.26 38.72 -55.02
N VAL A 151 -5.69 37.62 -55.58
CA VAL A 151 -4.46 37.52 -56.43
C VAL A 151 -3.06 38.05 -55.99
N GLU A 152 -2.07 37.12 -56.01
CA GLU A 152 -0.59 37.21 -56.30
C GLU A 152 0.36 38.07 -55.43
N ALA A 153 1.69 37.85 -55.33
CA ALA A 153 2.67 36.77 -55.55
C ALA A 153 4.10 37.34 -55.27
N LYS A 154 5.09 36.42 -55.15
CA LYS A 154 6.56 36.52 -55.48
C LYS A 154 7.59 36.42 -54.32
N ALA A 155 8.18 35.23 -54.17
CA ALA A 155 9.51 34.73 -54.66
C ALA A 155 10.74 35.68 -54.57
N PRO A 156 12.03 35.20 -54.46
CA PRO A 156 12.63 34.31 -55.49
C PRO A 156 13.85 33.35 -55.14
N THR A 157 14.00 32.26 -55.93
CA THR A 157 15.21 31.63 -56.62
C THR A 157 16.55 31.35 -55.91
N GLU A 158 17.42 30.36 -56.24
CA GLU A 158 17.55 29.14 -57.10
C GLU A 158 19.03 28.59 -56.96
N PRO A 159 19.53 27.46 -57.55
CA PRO A 159 19.32 26.96 -58.92
C PRO A 159 19.04 25.43 -59.14
N GLU A 160 18.48 25.20 -60.34
CA GLU A 160 18.12 24.03 -61.19
C GLU A 160 19.08 22.80 -61.32
N PRO A 161 18.60 21.63 -61.84
CA PRO A 161 18.39 21.43 -63.30
C PRO A 161 17.11 20.68 -63.76
N GLU A 162 16.86 20.83 -65.06
CA GLU A 162 15.65 20.63 -65.89
C GLU A 162 15.07 19.20 -66.09
N ALA A 163 13.84 19.20 -66.64
CA ALA A 163 12.88 18.13 -66.86
C ALA A 163 13.15 17.12 -67.98
N LYS A 164 12.53 15.93 -67.86
CA LYS A 164 12.05 15.09 -68.98
C LYS A 164 10.70 14.46 -68.65
N SER A 165 9.65 14.84 -69.37
CA SER A 165 8.32 14.22 -69.32
C SER A 165 8.31 12.92 -70.16
N GLY A 166 8.23 11.76 -69.52
CA GLY A 166 8.02 10.46 -70.17
C GLY A 166 6.53 10.13 -70.38
N PRO A 167 6.19 9.19 -71.27
CA PRO A 167 4.82 8.76 -71.56
C PRO A 167 4.13 8.09 -70.35
N ASP A 168 2.83 8.35 -70.14
CA ASP A 168 2.02 7.78 -69.05
C ASP A 168 1.82 6.26 -69.24
N PRO A 169 2.19 5.42 -68.25
CA PRO A 169 1.97 3.97 -68.30
C PRO A 169 0.53 3.54 -68.61
N LYS A 170 -0.48 4.32 -68.19
CA LYS A 170 -1.91 4.02 -68.44
C LYS A 170 -2.27 4.16 -69.92
N GLU A 171 -1.70 5.15 -70.60
CA GLU A 171 -1.93 5.38 -72.03
C GLU A 171 -1.26 4.29 -72.88
N VAL A 172 -0.04 3.85 -72.50
CA VAL A 172 0.65 2.72 -73.18
C VAL A 172 -0.11 1.40 -72.99
N ALA A 173 -0.69 1.16 -71.81
CA ALA A 173 -1.53 0.00 -71.55
C ALA A 173 -2.79 -0.02 -72.43
N LYS A 174 -3.43 1.14 -72.61
CA LYS A 174 -4.61 1.31 -73.47
C LYS A 174 -4.28 1.05 -74.94
N LYS A 175 -3.14 1.55 -75.44
CA LYS A 175 -2.65 1.25 -76.81
C LYS A 175 -2.42 -0.25 -77.02
N LEU A 176 -1.81 -0.94 -76.06
CA LEU A 176 -1.57 -2.39 -76.15
C LEU A 176 -2.88 -3.20 -76.12
N ALA A 177 -3.88 -2.80 -75.34
CA ALA A 177 -5.18 -3.46 -75.35
C ALA A 177 -5.85 -3.40 -76.74
N ALA A 178 -5.75 -2.26 -77.44
CA ALA A 178 -6.25 -2.11 -78.81
C ALA A 178 -5.49 -2.98 -79.82
N ILE A 179 -4.14 -2.97 -79.77
CA ILE A 179 -3.29 -3.78 -80.65
C ILE A 179 -3.57 -5.28 -80.47
N LYS A 180 -3.84 -5.74 -79.24
CA LYS A 180 -4.19 -7.14 -78.95
C LYS A 180 -5.47 -7.56 -79.68
N GLY A 181 -6.50 -6.73 -79.65
CA GLY A 181 -7.75 -6.96 -80.39
C GLY A 181 -7.50 -7.07 -81.89
N ASP A 182 -6.67 -6.17 -82.44
CA ASP A 182 -6.35 -6.18 -83.86
C ASP A 182 -5.55 -7.41 -84.30
N ILE A 183 -4.59 -7.89 -83.49
CA ILE A 183 -3.83 -9.12 -83.79
C ILE A 183 -4.78 -10.33 -83.85
N GLN A 184 -5.77 -10.42 -82.97
CA GLN A 184 -6.74 -11.54 -82.96
C GLN A 184 -7.63 -11.59 -84.21
N THR A 185 -7.72 -10.50 -84.98
CA THR A 185 -8.50 -10.44 -86.24
C THR A 185 -7.69 -10.80 -87.49
N LEU A 186 -6.38 -11.04 -87.38
CA LEU A 186 -5.51 -11.39 -88.51
C LEU A 186 -5.54 -12.91 -88.82
N PRO A 187 -5.16 -13.36 -90.03
CA PRO A 187 -4.99 -14.78 -90.33
C PRO A 187 -3.98 -15.47 -89.40
N GLU A 188 -4.19 -16.75 -89.07
CA GLU A 188 -3.42 -17.50 -88.05
C GLU A 188 -1.89 -17.45 -88.27
N ALA A 189 -1.45 -17.43 -89.54
CA ALA A 189 -0.04 -17.32 -89.90
C ALA A 189 0.60 -15.95 -89.55
N ALA A 190 -0.18 -14.86 -89.57
CA ALA A 190 0.25 -13.54 -89.14
C ALA A 190 0.18 -13.40 -87.60
N GLN A 191 -0.82 -14.01 -86.96
CA GLN A 191 -0.93 -14.04 -85.49
C GLN A 191 0.30 -14.70 -84.85
N LYS A 192 0.73 -15.86 -85.36
CA LYS A 192 1.91 -16.60 -84.85
C LYS A 192 3.21 -15.78 -84.88
N LYS A 193 3.32 -14.75 -85.73
CA LYS A 193 4.49 -13.87 -85.81
C LYS A 193 4.40 -12.65 -84.89
N LEU A 194 3.19 -12.14 -84.63
CA LEU A 194 2.98 -10.87 -83.93
C LEU A 194 2.68 -11.03 -82.42
N VAL A 195 2.12 -12.17 -82.00
CA VAL A 195 1.82 -12.46 -80.59
C VAL A 195 3.09 -12.46 -79.70
N PRO A 196 4.22 -13.09 -80.07
CA PRO A 196 5.43 -13.05 -79.24
C PRO A 196 6.01 -11.63 -79.08
N ALA A 197 5.90 -10.80 -80.12
CA ALA A 197 6.31 -9.40 -80.06
C ALA A 197 5.41 -8.59 -79.11
N PHE A 198 4.10 -8.84 -79.13
CA PHE A 198 3.14 -8.24 -78.21
C PHE A 198 3.44 -8.59 -76.75
N GLU A 199 3.68 -9.87 -76.43
CA GLU A 199 3.97 -10.32 -75.08
C GLU A 199 5.27 -9.72 -74.52
N LYS A 200 6.30 -9.59 -75.36
CA LYS A 200 7.57 -8.94 -74.98
C LYS A 200 7.37 -7.47 -74.60
N ILE A 201 6.48 -6.75 -75.28
CA ILE A 201 6.17 -5.34 -74.99
C ILE A 201 5.35 -5.21 -73.70
N VAL A 202 4.39 -6.11 -73.46
CA VAL A 202 3.64 -6.16 -72.19
C VAL A 202 4.58 -6.45 -71.00
N GLY A 203 5.58 -7.33 -71.20
CA GLY A 203 6.63 -7.57 -70.21
C GLY A 203 7.47 -6.33 -69.91
N ALA A 204 7.85 -5.55 -70.92
CA ALA A 204 8.59 -4.29 -70.74
C ALA A 204 7.78 -3.24 -69.98
N LEU A 205 6.47 -3.14 -70.23
CA LEU A 205 5.57 -2.23 -69.51
C LEU A 205 5.41 -2.64 -68.04
N LYS A 206 5.19 -3.93 -67.75
CA LYS A 206 5.12 -4.45 -66.37
C LYS A 206 6.43 -4.29 -65.60
N GLY A 207 7.56 -4.31 -66.31
CA GLY A 207 8.90 -4.06 -65.76
C GLY A 207 9.28 -2.58 -65.61
N GLY A 208 8.34 -1.64 -65.77
CA GLY A 208 8.57 -0.20 -65.57
C GLY A 208 9.33 0.51 -66.69
N LYS A 209 9.63 -0.16 -67.81
CA LYS A 209 10.34 0.43 -68.96
C LYS A 209 9.37 1.09 -69.94
N VAL A 210 8.68 2.14 -69.47
CA VAL A 210 7.50 2.70 -70.15
C VAL A 210 7.83 3.35 -71.50
N GLU A 211 8.96 4.05 -71.61
CA GLU A 211 9.44 4.63 -72.89
C GLU A 211 9.76 3.56 -73.94
N VAL A 212 10.37 2.45 -73.51
CA VAL A 212 10.68 1.31 -74.40
C VAL A 212 9.41 0.61 -74.85
N ALA A 213 8.43 0.49 -73.95
CA ALA A 213 7.14 -0.12 -74.26
C ALA A 213 6.31 0.74 -75.23
N ASP A 214 6.28 2.07 -75.07
CA ASP A 214 5.52 2.97 -75.95
C ASP A 214 6.11 3.01 -77.38
N ALA A 215 7.44 3.10 -77.50
CA ALA A 215 8.12 3.06 -78.79
C ALA A 215 7.92 1.71 -79.51
N ALA A 216 7.95 0.60 -78.77
CA ALA A 216 7.74 -0.73 -79.33
C ALA A 216 6.25 -0.99 -79.67
N ALA A 217 5.31 -0.50 -78.86
CA ALA A 217 3.87 -0.57 -79.14
C ALA A 217 3.53 0.17 -80.44
N THR A 218 4.15 1.33 -80.68
CA THR A 218 3.96 2.10 -81.92
C THR A 218 4.44 1.33 -83.15
N LYS A 219 5.60 0.65 -83.06
CA LYS A 219 6.11 -0.22 -84.15
C LYS A 219 5.23 -1.44 -84.39
N LEU A 220 4.69 -2.04 -83.32
CA LEU A 220 3.80 -3.19 -83.43
C LEU A 220 2.46 -2.79 -84.07
N ALA A 221 1.90 -1.63 -83.73
CA ALA A 221 0.70 -1.10 -84.37
C ALA A 221 0.89 -0.92 -85.89
N ALA A 222 2.04 -0.40 -86.32
CA ALA A 222 2.38 -0.26 -87.73
C ALA A 222 2.51 -1.63 -88.44
N ALA A 223 3.12 -2.63 -87.79
CA ALA A 223 3.25 -3.99 -88.34
C ALA A 223 1.89 -4.70 -88.45
N VAL A 224 0.97 -4.46 -87.50
CA VAL A 224 -0.41 -4.97 -87.54
C VAL A 224 -1.21 -4.31 -88.66
N ALA A 225 -1.03 -3.01 -88.89
CA ALA A 225 -1.65 -2.30 -90.00
C ALA A 225 -1.16 -2.80 -91.38
N ASP A 226 0.15 -3.05 -91.54
CA ASP A 226 0.72 -3.62 -92.78
C ASP A 226 0.24 -5.07 -93.02
N ALA A 227 0.09 -5.86 -91.94
CA ALA A 227 -0.48 -7.20 -92.03
C ALA A 227 -1.97 -7.20 -92.42
N LYS A 228 -2.75 -6.20 -91.98
CA LYS A 228 -4.15 -6.01 -92.41
C LYS A 228 -4.24 -5.61 -93.88
N ALA A 229 -3.29 -4.83 -94.40
CA ALA A 229 -3.30 -4.35 -95.79
C ALA A 229 -2.95 -5.43 -96.83
N LYS A 230 -2.35 -6.56 -96.43
CA LYS A 230 -1.87 -7.63 -97.34
C LYS A 230 -2.78 -8.87 -97.39
N ALA A 231 -3.98 -8.83 -96.82
CA ALA A 231 -4.91 -9.97 -96.80
C ALA A 231 -5.80 -10.01 -98.07
N PRO A 232 -5.84 -11.12 -98.85
CA PRO A 232 -6.76 -11.28 -99.99
C PRO A 232 -8.20 -11.65 -99.53
N PRO A 233 -9.25 -11.29 -100.31
CA PRO A 233 -10.65 -11.48 -99.90
C PRO A 233 -11.11 -12.95 -100.01
N PRO A 234 -11.96 -13.44 -99.08
CA PRO A 234 -12.45 -14.83 -99.08
C PRO A 234 -13.72 -15.05 -99.95
N PRO A 235 -13.89 -16.27 -100.53
CA PRO A 235 -15.06 -16.69 -101.31
C PRO A 235 -16.25 -17.19 -100.43
N PRO A 236 -17.48 -17.32 -100.99
CA PRO A 236 -18.72 -17.57 -100.25
C PRO A 236 -18.96 -19.05 -99.85
N PRO A 237 -19.86 -19.34 -98.88
CA PRO A 237 -19.97 -20.66 -98.25
C PRO A 237 -21.04 -21.58 -98.87
N PRO A 238 -20.90 -22.91 -98.74
CA PRO A 238 -22.01 -23.86 -98.75
C PRO A 238 -22.27 -24.50 -97.37
N PRO A 239 -23.42 -25.19 -97.18
CA PRO A 239 -24.08 -25.35 -95.89
C PRO A 239 -24.02 -26.77 -95.29
N GLY A 240 -24.20 -26.83 -93.96
CA GLY A 240 -25.01 -27.81 -93.22
C GLY A 240 -24.46 -29.22 -93.00
N ASP A 241 -24.35 -29.63 -91.73
CA ASP A 241 -24.79 -30.96 -91.26
C ASP A 241 -24.95 -31.01 -89.72
N ASP A 242 -25.96 -31.79 -89.32
CA ASP A 242 -26.64 -31.88 -88.01
C ASP A 242 -25.96 -32.85 -86.99
N PRO A 243 -26.48 -32.99 -85.75
CA PRO A 243 -25.71 -33.34 -84.53
C PRO A 243 -25.72 -34.83 -84.14
N LYS A 244 -24.86 -35.21 -83.17
CA LYS A 244 -24.76 -36.54 -82.55
C LYS A 244 -24.91 -36.48 -81.01
N PRO A 245 -25.57 -37.45 -80.34
CA PRO A 245 -26.13 -37.27 -78.98
C PRO A 245 -25.20 -37.68 -77.81
N GLU A 246 -25.46 -37.09 -76.64
CA GLU A 246 -24.79 -37.27 -75.33
C GLU A 246 -25.28 -38.53 -74.57
N PRO A 247 -24.47 -39.11 -73.65
CA PRO A 247 -24.89 -40.18 -72.75
C PRO A 247 -25.60 -39.66 -71.49
N GLU A 248 -26.62 -40.38 -71.04
CA GLU A 248 -27.37 -40.15 -69.78
C GLU A 248 -26.46 -40.12 -68.55
N VAL A 249 -26.57 -39.06 -67.74
CA VAL A 249 -25.95 -38.95 -66.42
C VAL A 249 -26.86 -39.65 -65.41
N ASP A 250 -26.32 -40.65 -64.71
CA ASP A 250 -26.97 -41.24 -63.53
C ASP A 250 -27.12 -40.17 -62.44
N GLU A 251 -28.30 -39.55 -62.39
CA GLU A 251 -28.64 -38.47 -61.46
C GLU A 251 -28.56 -38.91 -60.00
N GLU A 252 -28.77 -40.19 -59.71
CA GLU A 252 -28.71 -40.74 -58.36
C GLU A 252 -27.25 -40.87 -57.89
N ALA A 253 -26.37 -41.35 -58.76
CA ALA A 253 -24.93 -41.35 -58.52
C ALA A 253 -24.36 -39.92 -58.37
N LEU A 254 -24.83 -38.96 -59.17
CA LEU A 254 -24.43 -37.55 -59.05
C LEU A 254 -24.91 -36.94 -57.73
N ARG A 255 -26.16 -37.20 -57.33
CA ARG A 255 -26.72 -36.76 -56.04
C ARG A 255 -25.92 -37.32 -54.86
N ALA A 256 -25.60 -38.62 -54.88
CA ALA A 256 -24.78 -39.26 -53.85
C ALA A 256 -23.39 -38.61 -53.74
N LYS A 257 -22.74 -38.35 -54.88
CA LYS A 257 -21.43 -37.68 -54.94
C LYS A 257 -21.47 -36.25 -54.40
N LEU A 258 -22.53 -35.50 -54.69
CA LEU A 258 -22.72 -34.13 -54.17
C LEU A 258 -22.99 -34.13 -52.66
N LYS A 259 -23.78 -35.07 -52.14
CA LYS A 259 -23.99 -35.24 -50.70
C LYS A 259 -22.68 -35.60 -49.98
N GLN A 260 -21.87 -36.48 -50.56
CA GLN A 260 -20.55 -36.84 -50.01
C GLN A 260 -19.58 -35.65 -50.03
N ALA A 261 -19.55 -34.87 -51.11
CA ALA A 261 -18.70 -33.68 -51.21
C ALA A 261 -19.11 -32.58 -50.21
N PHE A 262 -20.42 -32.40 -49.99
CA PHE A 262 -20.94 -31.49 -48.98
C PHE A 262 -20.63 -31.97 -47.56
N ALA A 263 -20.80 -33.26 -47.28
CA ALA A 263 -20.44 -33.86 -45.99
C ALA A 263 -18.94 -33.70 -45.67
N ALA A 264 -18.07 -33.88 -46.66
CA ALA A 264 -16.63 -33.68 -46.50
C ALA A 264 -16.25 -32.21 -46.19
N LEU A 265 -17.08 -31.25 -46.59
CA LEU A 265 -16.87 -29.82 -46.31
C LEU A 265 -17.39 -29.41 -44.91
N GLN A 266 -18.20 -30.25 -44.25
CA GLN A 266 -18.94 -29.82 -43.06
C GLN A 266 -18.03 -29.41 -41.90
N ASN A 267 -16.88 -30.07 -41.73
CA ASN A 267 -15.92 -29.71 -40.69
C ASN A 267 -15.31 -28.32 -40.93
N ASP A 268 -14.87 -28.04 -42.17
CA ASP A 268 -14.32 -26.75 -42.56
C ASP A 268 -15.37 -25.65 -42.50
N TYR A 269 -16.59 -25.94 -42.95
CA TYR A 269 -17.73 -25.04 -42.84
C TYR A 269 -18.02 -24.69 -41.37
N ASN A 270 -18.17 -25.67 -40.49
CA ASN A 270 -18.40 -25.45 -39.07
C ASN A 270 -17.26 -24.63 -38.44
N ALA A 271 -16.01 -24.97 -38.76
CA ALA A 271 -14.84 -24.24 -38.27
C ALA A 271 -14.78 -22.79 -38.80
N PHE A 272 -15.27 -22.53 -40.02
CA PHE A 272 -15.43 -21.18 -40.55
C PHE A 272 -16.59 -20.43 -39.88
N MET A 273 -17.72 -21.08 -39.63
CA MET A 273 -18.87 -20.47 -38.96
C MET A 273 -18.53 -20.02 -37.54
N VAL A 274 -17.62 -20.71 -36.86
CA VAL A 274 -17.11 -20.33 -35.53
C VAL A 274 -16.14 -19.13 -35.61
N ARG A 275 -15.25 -19.07 -36.61
CA ARG A 275 -14.10 -18.14 -36.67
C ARG A 275 -14.22 -16.95 -37.63
N GLY A 276 -15.13 -17.02 -38.61
CA GLY A 276 -15.32 -16.06 -39.68
C GLY A 276 -16.02 -14.77 -39.25
N ASP A 277 -15.80 -13.68 -39.97
CA ASP A 277 -16.51 -12.41 -39.72
C ASP A 277 -18.02 -12.60 -40.01
N LYS A 278 -18.92 -11.90 -39.27
CA LYS A 278 -20.37 -12.13 -39.34
C LYS A 278 -20.94 -11.94 -40.75
N SER A 279 -20.42 -10.96 -41.50
CA SER A 279 -20.82 -10.73 -42.89
C SER A 279 -20.49 -11.93 -43.80
N LEU A 280 -19.32 -12.54 -43.58
CA LEU A 280 -18.81 -13.65 -44.38
C LEU A 280 -19.46 -14.98 -44.00
N THR A 281 -19.73 -15.20 -42.71
CA THR A 281 -20.46 -16.40 -42.25
C THR A 281 -21.92 -16.38 -42.67
N ALA A 282 -22.57 -15.21 -42.72
CA ALA A 282 -23.90 -15.07 -43.32
C ALA A 282 -23.90 -15.49 -44.80
N LYS A 283 -22.87 -15.11 -45.56
CA LYS A 283 -22.70 -15.52 -46.96
C LYS A 283 -22.44 -17.02 -47.11
N ALA A 284 -21.60 -17.61 -46.27
CA ALA A 284 -21.39 -19.06 -46.25
C ALA A 284 -22.67 -19.81 -45.90
N LYS A 285 -23.45 -19.32 -44.92
CA LYS A 285 -24.74 -19.90 -44.55
C LYS A 285 -25.74 -19.85 -45.69
N GLN A 286 -25.82 -18.74 -46.41
CA GLN A 286 -26.68 -18.63 -47.60
C GLN A 286 -26.32 -19.66 -48.67
N LEU A 287 -25.03 -19.89 -48.90
CA LEU A 287 -24.55 -20.92 -49.83
C LEU A 287 -24.84 -22.34 -49.31
N HIS A 288 -24.64 -22.58 -48.01
CA HIS A 288 -24.96 -23.86 -47.35
C HIS A 288 -26.45 -24.20 -47.44
N ASP A 289 -27.33 -23.26 -47.05
CA ASP A 289 -28.79 -23.44 -47.10
C ASP A 289 -29.28 -23.55 -48.56
N GLY A 290 -28.65 -22.82 -49.49
CA GLY A 290 -28.93 -22.91 -50.92
C GLY A 290 -28.61 -24.27 -51.53
N PHE A 291 -27.63 -25.00 -50.99
CA PHE A 291 -27.36 -26.38 -51.40
C PHE A 291 -28.51 -27.30 -50.98
N GLY A 292 -28.94 -27.22 -49.71
CA GLY A 292 -30.06 -27.99 -49.18
C GLY A 292 -31.36 -27.76 -49.97
N ALA A 293 -31.61 -26.52 -50.41
CA ALA A 293 -32.78 -26.18 -51.22
C ALA A 293 -32.70 -26.67 -52.68
N SER A 294 -31.49 -26.96 -53.20
CA SER A 294 -31.28 -27.32 -54.62
C SER A 294 -30.96 -28.80 -54.85
N ILE A 295 -30.52 -29.54 -53.83
CA ILE A 295 -30.01 -30.93 -54.00
C ILE A 295 -31.06 -31.93 -54.47
N ASP A 296 -32.34 -31.68 -54.18
CA ASP A 296 -33.44 -32.56 -54.58
C ASP A 296 -34.19 -32.05 -55.82
N SER A 297 -33.86 -30.86 -56.34
CA SER A 297 -34.60 -30.20 -57.44
C SER A 297 -33.75 -29.78 -58.64
N ASP A 298 -32.47 -29.44 -58.46
CA ASP A 298 -31.55 -28.99 -59.52
C ASP A 298 -30.10 -29.37 -59.16
N LEU A 299 -29.66 -30.55 -59.63
CA LEU A 299 -28.34 -31.10 -59.34
C LEU A 299 -27.19 -30.27 -59.95
N THR A 300 -27.43 -29.57 -61.06
CA THR A 300 -26.44 -28.70 -61.70
C THR A 300 -26.20 -27.45 -60.86
N LYS A 301 -27.27 -26.85 -60.35
CA LYS A 301 -27.20 -25.73 -59.40
C LYS A 301 -26.61 -26.17 -58.07
N ALA A 302 -27.02 -27.32 -57.52
CA ALA A 302 -26.44 -27.88 -56.30
C ALA A 302 -24.92 -28.09 -56.44
N GLY A 303 -24.46 -28.65 -57.58
CA GLY A 303 -23.03 -28.82 -57.86
C GLY A 303 -22.25 -27.49 -57.91
N LYS A 304 -22.81 -26.45 -58.55
CA LYS A 304 -22.21 -25.10 -58.56
C LYS A 304 -22.15 -24.50 -57.15
N ILE A 305 -23.21 -24.68 -56.34
CA ILE A 305 -23.27 -24.17 -54.97
C ILE A 305 -22.23 -24.84 -54.08
N VAL A 306 -22.11 -26.18 -54.08
CA VAL A 306 -21.08 -26.89 -53.28
C VAL A 306 -19.67 -26.47 -53.70
N SER A 307 -19.40 -26.36 -55.00
CA SER A 307 -18.08 -25.91 -55.48
C SER A 307 -17.77 -24.48 -55.03
N THR A 308 -18.76 -23.59 -55.07
CA THR A 308 -18.61 -22.20 -54.63
C THR A 308 -18.44 -22.11 -53.12
N LEU A 309 -19.24 -22.86 -52.35
CA LEU A 309 -19.12 -22.94 -50.89
C LEU A 309 -17.74 -23.46 -50.49
N LYS A 310 -17.25 -24.54 -51.12
CA LYS A 310 -15.92 -25.09 -50.87
C LYS A 310 -14.82 -24.06 -51.09
N LYS A 311 -14.76 -23.45 -52.29
CA LYS A 311 -13.74 -22.43 -52.59
C LYS A 311 -13.84 -21.23 -51.67
N PHE A 312 -15.06 -20.81 -51.33
CA PHE A 312 -15.27 -19.69 -50.42
C PHE A 312 -14.76 -20.03 -49.02
N VAL A 313 -15.18 -21.15 -48.44
CA VAL A 313 -14.78 -21.60 -47.10
C VAL A 313 -13.27 -21.82 -47.04
N GLU A 314 -12.65 -22.52 -48.00
CA GLU A 314 -11.20 -22.75 -48.05
C GLU A 314 -10.42 -21.43 -48.10
N ALA A 315 -10.83 -20.49 -48.97
CA ALA A 315 -10.17 -19.19 -49.08
C ALA A 315 -10.31 -18.33 -47.82
N GLN A 316 -11.50 -18.34 -47.19
CA GLN A 316 -11.70 -17.57 -45.96
C GLN A 316 -10.99 -18.21 -44.76
N LEU A 317 -10.96 -19.54 -44.67
CA LEU A 317 -10.22 -20.25 -43.63
C LEU A 317 -8.72 -19.98 -43.69
N ALA A 318 -8.12 -19.97 -44.88
CA ALA A 318 -6.70 -19.65 -45.07
C ALA A 318 -6.33 -18.23 -44.63
N ALA A 319 -7.30 -17.31 -44.58
CA ALA A 319 -7.12 -15.92 -44.18
C ALA A 319 -7.42 -15.68 -42.68
N LEU A 320 -7.93 -16.67 -41.96
CA LEU A 320 -8.27 -16.57 -40.54
C LEU A 320 -7.08 -17.00 -39.65
N PRO A 321 -6.98 -16.43 -38.43
CA PRO A 321 -5.98 -16.89 -37.47
C PRO A 321 -6.22 -18.35 -37.05
N PRO A 322 -5.22 -18.99 -36.44
CA PRO A 322 -5.38 -20.29 -35.78
C PRO A 322 -6.58 -20.29 -34.83
N ILE A 323 -7.16 -21.46 -34.61
CA ILE A 323 -8.28 -21.62 -33.68
C ILE A 323 -7.86 -21.15 -32.29
N SER A 324 -8.65 -20.27 -31.67
CA SER A 324 -8.37 -19.81 -30.32
C SER A 324 -8.79 -20.87 -29.29
N PRO A 325 -8.25 -20.84 -28.05
CA PRO A 325 -8.73 -21.71 -26.98
C PRO A 325 -10.23 -21.56 -26.70
N ALA A 326 -10.78 -20.35 -26.84
CA ALA A 326 -12.21 -20.09 -26.70
C ALA A 326 -13.04 -20.78 -27.81
N ASP A 327 -12.53 -20.80 -29.04
CA ASP A 327 -13.17 -21.52 -30.14
C ASP A 327 -13.10 -23.04 -29.94
N GLN A 328 -11.96 -23.56 -29.46
CA GLN A 328 -11.81 -24.98 -29.11
C GLN A 328 -12.79 -25.40 -28.01
N ALA A 329 -12.92 -24.58 -26.97
CA ALA A 329 -13.88 -24.81 -25.88
C ALA A 329 -15.32 -24.86 -26.38
N LYS A 330 -15.72 -23.92 -27.27
CA LYS A 330 -17.06 -23.94 -27.88
C LYS A 330 -17.35 -25.24 -28.63
N LEU A 331 -16.39 -25.71 -29.43
CA LEU A 331 -16.54 -26.98 -30.15
C LEU A 331 -16.64 -28.16 -29.18
N ALA A 332 -15.84 -28.18 -28.11
CA ALA A 332 -15.90 -29.21 -27.08
C ALA A 332 -17.24 -29.22 -26.31
N ILE A 333 -17.76 -28.04 -25.96
CA ILE A 333 -19.05 -27.89 -25.28
C ILE A 333 -20.20 -28.42 -26.14
N GLU A 334 -20.24 -28.07 -27.43
CA GLU A 334 -21.30 -28.57 -28.33
C GLU A 334 -21.16 -30.08 -28.55
N ALA A 335 -19.93 -30.62 -28.61
CA ALA A 335 -19.69 -32.06 -28.72
C ALA A 335 -20.12 -32.83 -27.47
N ALA A 336 -20.03 -32.23 -26.28
CA ALA A 336 -20.43 -32.82 -25.01
C ALA A 336 -21.94 -32.70 -24.71
N LYS A 337 -22.70 -32.00 -25.56
CA LYS A 337 -24.12 -31.72 -25.33
C LYS A 337 -24.94 -33.02 -25.26
N GLY A 338 -25.68 -33.19 -24.17
CA GLY A 338 -26.46 -34.40 -23.89
C GLY A 338 -25.67 -35.54 -23.23
N GLN A 339 -24.37 -35.36 -22.99
CA GLN A 339 -23.57 -36.27 -22.16
C GLN A 339 -23.60 -35.81 -20.69
N PRO A 340 -23.54 -36.73 -19.71
CA PRO A 340 -23.40 -36.35 -18.31
C PRO A 340 -22.05 -35.67 -18.07
N ALA A 341 -22.02 -34.76 -17.10
CA ALA A 341 -20.78 -34.15 -16.64
C ALA A 341 -19.82 -35.22 -16.08
N PRO A 342 -18.50 -35.10 -16.31
CA PRO A 342 -17.54 -36.04 -15.73
C PRO A 342 -17.47 -35.88 -14.20
N ASP A 343 -17.33 -36.98 -13.48
CA ASP A 343 -17.26 -36.98 -12.00
C ASP A 343 -16.12 -36.10 -11.46
N SER A 344 -14.99 -36.07 -12.19
CA SER A 344 -13.82 -35.26 -11.87
C SER A 344 -14.11 -33.76 -11.77
N ARG A 345 -15.18 -33.27 -12.43
CA ARG A 345 -15.63 -31.87 -12.31
C ARG A 345 -15.97 -31.52 -10.86
N TYR A 346 -16.56 -32.45 -10.10
CA TYR A 346 -17.13 -32.17 -8.78
C TYR A 346 -16.28 -32.70 -7.61
N GLU A 347 -15.12 -33.30 -7.87
CA GLU A 347 -14.27 -33.88 -6.82
C GLU A 347 -13.89 -32.85 -5.75
N LYS A 348 -13.47 -31.65 -6.17
CA LYS A 348 -13.05 -30.59 -5.24
C LYS A 348 -14.21 -29.97 -4.47
N SER A 349 -15.39 -29.85 -5.06
CA SER A 349 -16.58 -29.37 -4.33
C SER A 349 -17.05 -30.39 -3.30
N LYS A 350 -17.10 -31.68 -3.66
CA LYS A 350 -17.42 -32.77 -2.72
C LYS A 350 -16.43 -32.82 -1.55
N GLY A 351 -15.14 -32.55 -1.81
CA GLY A 351 -14.10 -32.52 -0.80
C GLY A 351 -14.31 -31.51 0.34
N ILE A 352 -15.13 -30.46 0.14
CA ILE A 352 -15.43 -29.48 1.19
C ILE A 352 -16.77 -29.69 1.88
N GLU A 353 -17.60 -30.63 1.43
CA GLU A 353 -19.00 -30.79 1.88
C GLU A 353 -19.15 -31.00 3.39
N THR A 354 -18.22 -31.74 4.01
CA THR A 354 -18.23 -31.97 5.46
C THR A 354 -17.96 -30.69 6.26
N LYS A 355 -17.11 -29.79 5.75
CA LYS A 355 -16.74 -28.54 6.43
C LYS A 355 -17.72 -27.42 6.09
N TYR A 356 -18.17 -27.36 4.83
CA TYR A 356 -18.99 -26.30 4.25
C TYR A 356 -20.07 -26.87 3.31
N PRO A 357 -21.19 -27.39 3.83
CA PRO A 357 -22.21 -28.05 3.01
C PRO A 357 -22.88 -27.11 2.01
N GLY A 358 -23.25 -25.88 2.42
CA GLY A 358 -23.85 -24.90 1.52
C GLY A 358 -22.85 -24.35 0.50
N ALA A 359 -21.60 -24.18 0.91
CA ALA A 359 -20.52 -23.74 0.02
C ALA A 359 -20.15 -24.82 -1.02
N SER A 360 -20.23 -26.11 -0.68
CA SER A 360 -20.03 -27.23 -1.61
C SER A 360 -21.01 -27.18 -2.79
N ALA A 361 -22.30 -26.96 -2.51
CA ALA A 361 -23.32 -26.83 -3.56
C ALA A 361 -23.07 -25.60 -4.46
N ALA A 362 -22.64 -24.48 -3.87
CA ALA A 362 -22.25 -23.30 -4.63
C ALA A 362 -21.00 -23.54 -5.49
N ALA A 363 -20.03 -24.32 -5.00
CA ALA A 363 -18.84 -24.70 -5.77
C ALA A 363 -19.19 -25.56 -6.98
N ALA A 364 -20.07 -26.55 -6.81
CA ALA A 364 -20.56 -27.35 -7.94
C ALA A 364 -21.23 -26.46 -9.01
N THR A 365 -22.07 -25.51 -8.57
CA THR A 365 -22.74 -24.54 -9.44
C THR A 365 -21.73 -23.64 -10.18
N ALA A 366 -20.71 -23.14 -9.47
CA ALA A 366 -19.65 -22.33 -10.05
C ALA A 366 -18.85 -23.11 -11.10
N LEU A 367 -18.52 -24.38 -10.82
CA LEU A 367 -17.79 -25.27 -11.72
C LEU A 367 -18.59 -25.57 -12.99
N ASP A 368 -19.92 -25.75 -12.90
CA ASP A 368 -20.80 -25.84 -14.06
C ASP A 368 -20.82 -24.55 -14.87
N GLY A 369 -20.85 -23.39 -14.19
CA GLY A 369 -20.75 -22.07 -14.82
C GLY A 369 -19.44 -21.88 -15.61
N PHE A 370 -18.32 -22.33 -15.06
CA PHE A 370 -17.03 -22.32 -15.76
C PHE A 370 -17.01 -23.32 -16.91
N ALA A 371 -17.52 -24.54 -16.73
CA ALA A 371 -17.60 -25.54 -17.78
C ALA A 371 -18.46 -25.08 -18.97
N ALA A 372 -19.50 -24.28 -18.73
CA ALA A 372 -20.30 -23.67 -19.80
C ALA A 372 -19.52 -22.68 -20.68
N LYS A 373 -18.33 -22.24 -20.26
CA LYS A 373 -17.45 -21.32 -21.02
C LYS A 373 -16.16 -21.98 -21.50
N LEU A 374 -15.60 -22.88 -20.69
CA LEU A 374 -14.31 -23.52 -20.91
C LEU A 374 -14.44 -24.96 -21.44
N GLY A 375 -15.61 -25.59 -21.29
CA GLY A 375 -15.69 -27.05 -21.26
C GLY A 375 -15.01 -27.62 -20.01
N ASP A 376 -14.81 -28.94 -20.01
CA ASP A 376 -14.14 -29.65 -18.90
C ASP A 376 -12.61 -29.61 -18.96
N GLN A 377 -12.02 -28.78 -19.83
CA GLN A 377 -10.56 -28.67 -19.94
C GLN A 377 -9.92 -28.17 -18.65
N GLU A 378 -8.71 -28.66 -18.36
CA GLU A 378 -7.87 -28.18 -17.27
C GLU A 378 -7.35 -26.77 -17.55
N VAL A 379 -7.24 -25.93 -16.52
CA VAL A 379 -6.74 -24.56 -16.66
C VAL A 379 -5.25 -24.51 -16.35
N THR A 380 -4.43 -24.57 -17.39
CA THR A 380 -2.96 -24.48 -17.27
C THR A 380 -2.46 -23.03 -17.39
N PRO A 381 -1.21 -22.74 -16.97
CA PRO A 381 -0.59 -21.43 -17.23
C PRO A 381 -0.58 -21.04 -18.71
N GLU A 382 -0.39 -22.00 -19.61
CA GLU A 382 -0.42 -21.80 -21.07
C GLU A 382 -1.82 -21.41 -21.54
N LEU A 383 -2.87 -22.03 -21.00
CA LEU A 383 -4.25 -21.67 -21.33
C LEU A 383 -4.57 -20.24 -20.91
N LEU A 384 -4.12 -19.82 -19.73
CA LEU A 384 -4.29 -18.44 -19.24
C LEU A 384 -3.53 -17.43 -20.09
N ALA A 385 -2.29 -17.75 -20.50
CA ALA A 385 -1.53 -16.92 -21.43
C ALA A 385 -2.24 -16.79 -22.78
N ALA A 386 -2.72 -17.92 -23.32
CA ALA A 386 -3.44 -17.97 -24.58
C ALA A 386 -4.80 -17.24 -24.52
N ALA A 387 -5.51 -17.27 -23.38
CA ALA A 387 -6.74 -16.51 -23.17
C ALA A 387 -6.48 -15.00 -23.23
N LYS A 388 -5.43 -14.51 -22.57
CA LYS A 388 -5.01 -13.10 -22.62
C LYS A 388 -4.60 -12.68 -24.03
N ASP A 389 -3.85 -13.52 -24.74
CA ASP A 389 -3.47 -13.23 -26.12
C ASP A 389 -4.68 -13.25 -27.07
N GLY A 390 -5.67 -14.11 -26.81
CA GLY A 390 -6.96 -14.10 -27.51
C GLY A 390 -7.71 -12.77 -27.39
N ILE A 391 -7.70 -12.14 -26.21
CA ILE A 391 -8.26 -10.79 -26.02
C ILE A 391 -7.54 -9.78 -26.91
N LYS A 392 -6.20 -9.74 -26.88
CA LYS A 392 -5.40 -8.82 -27.71
C LYS A 392 -5.70 -9.00 -29.20
N GLN A 393 -5.76 -10.24 -29.67
CA GLN A 393 -6.09 -10.55 -31.06
C GLN A 393 -7.51 -10.09 -31.44
N ALA A 394 -8.49 -10.26 -30.54
CA ALA A 394 -9.85 -9.77 -30.76
C ALA A 394 -9.92 -8.23 -30.82
N GLU A 395 -9.17 -7.53 -29.97
CA GLU A 395 -9.06 -6.07 -29.99
C GLU A 395 -8.44 -5.56 -31.31
N GLU A 396 -7.37 -6.20 -31.79
CA GLU A 396 -6.76 -5.88 -33.07
C GLU A 396 -7.71 -6.09 -34.25
N ARG A 397 -8.49 -7.19 -34.25
CA ARG A 397 -9.50 -7.46 -35.28
C ARG A 397 -10.64 -6.44 -35.21
N LEU A 398 -11.09 -6.07 -34.03
CA LEU A 398 -12.10 -5.02 -33.85
C LEU A 398 -11.59 -3.68 -34.38
N LYS A 399 -10.33 -3.32 -34.15
CA LYS A 399 -9.70 -2.12 -34.72
C LYS A 399 -9.71 -2.16 -36.25
N LYS A 400 -9.39 -3.31 -36.86
CA LYS A 400 -9.48 -3.49 -38.33
C LYS A 400 -10.92 -3.38 -38.84
N ALA A 401 -11.90 -3.97 -38.15
CA ALA A 401 -13.32 -3.87 -38.53
C ALA A 401 -13.83 -2.42 -38.46
N LYS A 402 -13.48 -1.67 -37.41
CA LYS A 402 -13.80 -0.24 -37.29
C LYS A 402 -13.15 0.59 -38.41
N ALA A 403 -11.92 0.25 -38.82
CA ALA A 403 -11.28 0.90 -39.95
C ALA A 403 -12.01 0.62 -41.28
N ARG A 404 -12.51 -0.60 -41.50
CA ARG A 404 -13.34 -0.94 -42.68
C ARG A 404 -14.68 -0.21 -42.67
N LEU A 405 -15.32 -0.07 -41.50
CA LEU A 405 -16.55 0.72 -41.36
C LEU A 405 -16.30 2.19 -41.74
N LYS A 406 -15.21 2.78 -41.29
CA LYS A 406 -14.81 4.13 -41.68
C LYS A 406 -14.60 4.24 -43.20
N GLN A 407 -13.88 3.29 -43.81
CA GLN A 407 -13.69 3.25 -45.26
C GLN A 407 -15.02 3.15 -46.02
N ALA A 408 -15.98 2.37 -45.54
CA ALA A 408 -17.31 2.25 -46.13
C ALA A 408 -18.12 3.56 -46.00
N GLN A 409 -17.99 4.28 -44.88
CA GLN A 409 -18.60 5.59 -44.67
C GLN A 409 -18.02 6.66 -45.61
N ASP A 410 -16.72 6.58 -45.90
CA ASP A 410 -15.99 7.51 -46.77
C ASP A 410 -16.20 7.25 -48.29
N MET A 411 -16.95 6.21 -48.69
CA MET A 411 -17.26 5.93 -50.09
C MET A 411 -18.14 7.03 -50.73
N SER A 412 -17.97 7.27 -52.04
CA SER A 412 -18.85 8.15 -52.81
C SER A 412 -20.29 7.61 -52.85
N ASP A 413 -21.28 8.48 -52.85
CA ASP A 413 -22.69 8.08 -52.85
C ASP A 413 -23.06 7.29 -54.11
N GLY A 414 -23.67 6.12 -53.91
CA GLY A 414 -24.02 5.16 -54.96
C GLY A 414 -24.69 3.90 -54.38
N PRO A 415 -25.24 3.01 -55.23
CA PRO A 415 -26.08 1.88 -54.80
C PRO A 415 -25.38 0.88 -53.87
N ASN A 416 -24.04 0.88 -53.83
CA ASN A 416 -23.23 -0.06 -53.05
C ASN A 416 -22.79 0.47 -51.67
N LYS A 417 -22.92 1.78 -51.39
CA LYS A 417 -22.44 2.39 -50.13
C LYS A 417 -23.23 1.92 -48.91
N ALA A 418 -24.56 1.92 -49.01
CA ALA A 418 -25.43 1.48 -47.92
C ALA A 418 -25.18 0.01 -47.53
N GLU A 419 -24.96 -0.86 -48.51
CA GLU A 419 -24.65 -2.27 -48.27
C GLU A 419 -23.24 -2.46 -47.69
N ALA A 420 -22.25 -1.69 -48.15
CA ALA A 420 -20.90 -1.71 -47.58
C ALA A 420 -20.89 -1.27 -46.10
N ILE A 421 -21.64 -0.22 -45.75
CA ILE A 421 -21.80 0.23 -44.35
C ILE A 421 -22.49 -0.85 -43.52
N ARG A 422 -23.58 -1.45 -44.03
CA ARG A 422 -24.32 -2.51 -43.34
C ARG A 422 -23.43 -3.72 -43.02
N LEU A 423 -22.66 -4.20 -44.00
CA LEU A 423 -21.76 -5.34 -43.82
C LEU A 423 -20.61 -5.02 -42.87
N ALA A 424 -20.00 -3.83 -42.98
CA ALA A 424 -18.93 -3.42 -42.09
C ALA A 424 -19.41 -3.22 -40.64
N GLN A 425 -20.63 -2.71 -40.45
CA GLN A 425 -21.26 -2.60 -39.12
C GLN A 425 -21.55 -3.98 -38.53
N MET A 426 -22.08 -4.92 -39.31
CA MET A 426 -22.27 -6.31 -38.88
C MET A 426 -20.95 -6.95 -38.42
N ASP A 427 -19.83 -6.65 -39.07
CA ASP A 427 -18.51 -7.13 -38.68
C ASP A 427 -18.00 -6.46 -37.39
N VAL A 428 -18.25 -5.16 -37.20
CA VAL A 428 -17.96 -4.46 -35.93
C VAL A 428 -18.75 -5.09 -34.78
N ASP A 429 -20.05 -5.32 -34.97
CA ASP A 429 -20.92 -5.95 -33.96
C ASP A 429 -20.50 -7.40 -33.69
N GLY A 430 -20.05 -8.11 -34.73
CA GLY A 430 -19.47 -9.45 -34.62
C GLY A 430 -18.15 -9.48 -33.84
N MET A 431 -17.25 -8.53 -34.10
CA MET A 431 -15.98 -8.44 -33.38
C MET A 431 -16.16 -7.96 -31.94
N ASN A 432 -17.13 -7.09 -31.66
CA ASN A 432 -17.51 -6.73 -30.30
C ASN A 432 -17.98 -7.95 -29.51
N ALA A 433 -18.86 -8.78 -30.11
CA ALA A 433 -19.30 -10.04 -29.50
C ALA A 433 -18.12 -10.99 -29.24
N ARG A 434 -17.19 -11.14 -30.20
CA ARG A 434 -15.98 -11.97 -30.00
C ARG A 434 -15.04 -11.45 -28.91
N LEU A 435 -14.85 -10.13 -28.84
CA LEU A 435 -14.06 -9.53 -27.77
C LEU A 435 -14.68 -9.81 -26.41
N GLN A 436 -16.01 -9.71 -26.29
CA GLN A 436 -16.71 -10.06 -25.06
C GLN A 436 -16.56 -11.55 -24.73
N GLU A 437 -16.70 -12.45 -25.70
CA GLU A 437 -16.49 -13.89 -25.51
C GLU A 437 -15.06 -14.22 -25.05
N ALA A 438 -14.05 -13.58 -25.63
CA ALA A 438 -12.65 -13.76 -25.21
C ALA A 438 -12.42 -13.27 -23.77
N LYS A 439 -13.05 -12.16 -23.38
CA LYS A 439 -13.03 -11.65 -21.99
C LYS A 439 -13.76 -12.57 -21.03
N ASP A 440 -14.92 -13.10 -21.41
CA ASP A 440 -15.67 -14.07 -20.61
C ASP A 440 -14.88 -15.37 -20.44
N PHE A 441 -14.18 -15.82 -21.49
CA PHE A 441 -13.31 -17.00 -21.45
C PHE A 441 -12.13 -16.80 -20.50
N ASP A 442 -11.39 -15.69 -20.61
CA ASP A 442 -10.29 -15.35 -19.69
C ASP A 442 -10.78 -15.25 -18.24
N LYS A 443 -11.92 -14.59 -18.03
CA LYS A 443 -12.52 -14.46 -16.70
C LYS A 443 -12.90 -15.83 -16.12
N ALA A 444 -13.53 -16.70 -16.91
CA ALA A 444 -13.88 -18.05 -16.49
C ALA A 444 -12.63 -18.89 -16.20
N ALA A 445 -11.57 -18.78 -17.00
CA ALA A 445 -10.32 -19.49 -16.79
C ALA A 445 -9.65 -19.04 -15.48
N ARG A 446 -9.53 -17.73 -15.25
CA ARG A 446 -9.00 -17.18 -13.99
C ARG A 446 -9.86 -17.59 -12.79
N GLY A 447 -11.19 -17.52 -12.92
CA GLY A 447 -12.13 -17.92 -11.87
C GLY A 447 -12.03 -19.40 -11.51
N LYS A 448 -12.02 -20.29 -12.52
CA LYS A 448 -11.86 -21.73 -12.32
C LYS A 448 -10.53 -22.05 -11.64
N LYS A 449 -9.42 -21.48 -12.12
CA LYS A 449 -8.09 -21.68 -11.50
C LYS A 449 -8.10 -21.24 -10.04
N ALA A 450 -8.50 -20.01 -9.77
CA ALA A 450 -8.47 -19.44 -8.41
C ALA A 450 -9.40 -20.19 -7.45
N LEU A 451 -10.62 -20.58 -7.89
CA LEU A 451 -11.52 -21.40 -7.09
C LEU A 451 -10.92 -22.79 -6.82
N THR A 452 -10.41 -23.48 -7.83
CA THR A 452 -9.82 -24.82 -7.66
C THR A 452 -8.61 -24.79 -6.73
N GLU A 453 -7.74 -23.78 -6.82
CA GLU A 453 -6.64 -23.55 -5.89
C GLU A 453 -7.16 -23.29 -4.47
N ALA A 454 -8.16 -22.40 -4.32
CA ALA A 454 -8.76 -22.08 -3.02
C ALA A 454 -9.39 -23.30 -2.33
N LEU A 455 -10.06 -24.17 -3.09
CA LEU A 455 -10.69 -25.41 -2.60
C LEU A 455 -9.68 -26.53 -2.33
N SER A 456 -8.59 -26.60 -3.11
CA SER A 456 -7.61 -27.68 -2.97
C SER A 456 -6.62 -27.37 -1.86
N TYR A 457 -6.04 -26.17 -1.89
CA TYR A 457 -4.90 -25.80 -1.06
C TYR A 457 -5.10 -24.49 -0.31
N GLY A 458 -5.97 -23.60 -0.79
CA GLY A 458 -6.16 -22.30 -0.14
C GLY A 458 -7.06 -22.32 1.11
N PRO A 459 -7.44 -21.13 1.60
CA PRO A 459 -8.23 -20.98 2.82
C PRO A 459 -9.57 -21.75 2.87
N LEU A 460 -10.15 -22.08 1.72
CA LEU A 460 -11.41 -22.84 1.62
C LEU A 460 -11.20 -24.36 1.63
N SER A 461 -9.95 -24.83 1.59
CA SER A 461 -9.60 -26.25 1.67
C SER A 461 -10.07 -26.89 2.98
N PRO A 462 -10.50 -28.17 2.98
CA PRO A 462 -10.85 -28.87 4.21
C PRO A 462 -9.64 -28.98 5.15
N ASN A 463 -8.43 -28.98 4.60
CA ASN A 463 -7.16 -29.11 5.33
C ASN A 463 -6.58 -27.77 5.82
N SER A 464 -7.20 -26.65 5.45
CA SER A 464 -6.85 -25.32 5.95
C SER A 464 -7.26 -25.17 7.42
N GLY A 465 -6.35 -24.63 8.23
CA GLY A 465 -6.59 -24.24 9.61
C GLY A 465 -7.47 -23.01 9.78
N GLN A 466 -7.71 -22.26 8.70
CA GLN A 466 -8.62 -21.12 8.74
C GLN A 466 -10.09 -21.58 8.81
N GLY A 467 -10.87 -20.91 9.65
CA GLY A 467 -12.29 -21.12 9.81
C GLY A 467 -13.09 -19.99 9.20
N PHE A 468 -14.00 -20.33 8.28
CA PHE A 468 -15.08 -19.45 7.81
C PHE A 468 -16.41 -20.03 8.26
N SER A 469 -17.45 -19.22 8.39
CA SER A 469 -18.80 -19.80 8.37
C SER A 469 -19.12 -20.38 6.99
N ASP A 470 -20.02 -21.36 6.92
CA ASP A 470 -20.51 -21.91 5.65
C ASP A 470 -21.08 -20.82 4.73
N ALA A 471 -21.75 -19.81 5.32
CA ALA A 471 -22.26 -18.64 4.59
C ALA A 471 -21.14 -17.77 4.00
N ALA A 472 -20.07 -17.52 4.76
CA ALA A 472 -18.91 -16.78 4.27
C ALA A 472 -18.16 -17.54 3.16
N ALA A 473 -17.92 -18.85 3.36
CA ALA A 473 -17.31 -19.70 2.35
C ALA A 473 -18.15 -19.72 1.06
N LYS A 474 -19.48 -19.84 1.19
CA LYS A 474 -20.41 -19.77 0.05
C LYS A 474 -20.31 -18.45 -0.71
N ALA A 475 -20.32 -17.30 -0.01
CA ALA A 475 -20.23 -15.99 -0.63
C ALA A 475 -18.91 -15.79 -1.40
N LEU A 476 -17.79 -16.27 -0.86
CA LEU A 476 -16.48 -16.25 -1.54
C LEU A 476 -16.49 -17.13 -2.80
N ILE A 477 -17.08 -18.32 -2.73
CA ILE A 477 -17.17 -19.25 -3.87
C ILE A 477 -18.04 -18.67 -5.00
N GLU A 478 -19.21 -18.12 -4.68
CA GLU A 478 -20.08 -17.44 -5.64
C GLU A 478 -19.35 -16.22 -6.26
N GLY A 479 -18.56 -15.51 -5.45
CA GLY A 479 -17.69 -14.43 -5.85
C GLY A 479 -16.74 -14.80 -6.99
N PHE A 480 -16.11 -15.98 -6.98
CA PHE A 480 -15.16 -16.37 -8.04
C PHE A 480 -15.81 -16.44 -9.43
N SER A 481 -17.09 -16.79 -9.52
CA SER A 481 -17.82 -16.80 -10.79
C SER A 481 -18.18 -15.39 -11.26
N ARG A 482 -18.51 -14.50 -10.32
CA ARG A 482 -18.93 -13.13 -10.60
C ARG A 482 -17.74 -12.21 -10.86
N ASP A 483 -16.71 -12.27 -10.05
CA ASP A 483 -15.47 -11.57 -10.24
C ASP A 483 -14.29 -12.22 -9.49
N PRO A 484 -13.43 -12.98 -10.21
CA PRO A 484 -12.28 -13.65 -9.63
C PRO A 484 -11.29 -12.70 -8.94
N GLY A 485 -11.07 -11.51 -9.50
CA GLY A 485 -10.01 -10.61 -9.04
C GLY A 485 -10.32 -10.02 -7.67
N LEU A 486 -11.51 -9.42 -7.54
CA LEU A 486 -11.95 -8.85 -6.27
C LEU A 486 -12.22 -9.92 -5.22
N THR A 487 -12.68 -11.11 -5.64
CA THR A 487 -12.86 -12.25 -4.73
C THR A 487 -11.54 -12.73 -4.14
N GLN A 488 -10.46 -12.76 -4.93
CA GLN A 488 -9.13 -13.08 -4.40
C GLN A 488 -8.68 -12.06 -3.36
N VAL A 489 -8.90 -10.76 -3.61
CA VAL A 489 -8.64 -9.71 -2.62
C VAL A 489 -9.51 -9.88 -1.36
N ALA A 490 -10.77 -10.26 -1.52
CA ALA A 490 -11.67 -10.54 -0.41
C ALA A 490 -11.20 -11.75 0.41
N LEU A 491 -10.79 -12.83 -0.25
CA LEU A 491 -10.27 -14.04 0.39
C LEU A 491 -8.98 -13.73 1.16
N GLU A 492 -8.01 -13.03 0.54
CA GLU A 492 -6.78 -12.60 1.21
C GLU A 492 -7.08 -11.70 2.42
N SER A 493 -7.95 -10.70 2.23
CA SER A 493 -8.32 -9.76 3.28
C SER A 493 -9.05 -10.46 4.42
N ALA A 494 -9.97 -11.38 4.12
CA ALA A 494 -10.68 -12.17 5.12
C ALA A 494 -9.72 -13.08 5.89
N SER A 495 -8.80 -13.75 5.19
CA SER A 495 -7.78 -14.59 5.80
C SER A 495 -6.89 -13.83 6.78
N SER A 496 -6.49 -12.59 6.50
CA SER A 496 -5.64 -11.77 7.39
C SER A 496 -6.41 -10.83 8.33
N GLY A 497 -7.70 -10.67 8.11
CA GLY A 497 -8.53 -9.70 8.81
C GLY A 497 -8.94 -10.17 10.20
N LYS A 498 -9.36 -9.21 11.02
CA LYS A 498 -10.00 -9.50 12.30
C LYS A 498 -11.43 -10.04 12.14
N TYR A 499 -12.08 -9.70 11.03
CA TYR A 499 -13.49 -10.02 10.75
C TYR A 499 -13.65 -10.77 9.42
N PRO A 500 -13.17 -12.03 9.30
CA PRO A 500 -13.19 -12.80 8.05
C PRO A 500 -14.58 -12.88 7.41
N ASP A 501 -15.61 -13.20 8.20
CA ASP A 501 -16.97 -13.38 7.72
C ASP A 501 -17.61 -12.06 7.23
N ALA A 502 -17.28 -10.94 7.85
CA ALA A 502 -17.81 -9.64 7.45
C ALA A 502 -17.34 -9.25 6.04
N VAL A 503 -16.10 -9.57 5.68
CA VAL A 503 -15.56 -9.33 4.33
C VAL A 503 -16.27 -10.19 3.30
N ALA A 504 -16.42 -11.48 3.59
CA ALA A 504 -17.09 -12.42 2.70
C ALA A 504 -18.54 -12.01 2.43
N GLN A 505 -19.26 -11.59 3.48
CA GLN A 505 -20.64 -11.11 3.36
C GLN A 505 -20.72 -9.73 2.66
N GLY A 506 -19.73 -8.87 2.88
CA GLY A 506 -19.64 -7.56 2.22
C GLY A 506 -19.22 -7.62 0.74
N LEU A 507 -18.64 -8.73 0.28
CA LEU A 507 -18.11 -8.88 -1.08
C LEU A 507 -19.15 -8.58 -2.16
N THR A 508 -20.32 -9.22 -2.09
CA THR A 508 -21.40 -9.02 -3.07
C THR A 508 -21.81 -7.56 -3.16
N LYS A 509 -21.90 -6.89 -2.00
CA LYS A 509 -22.25 -5.47 -1.90
C LYS A 509 -21.21 -4.58 -2.57
N VAL A 510 -19.92 -4.85 -2.35
CA VAL A 510 -18.84 -4.11 -3.02
C VAL A 510 -18.83 -4.38 -4.54
N MET A 511 -19.12 -5.62 -4.96
CA MET A 511 -19.27 -5.95 -6.38
C MET A 511 -20.44 -5.19 -7.02
N ASP A 512 -21.60 -5.13 -6.37
CA ASP A 512 -22.78 -4.39 -6.84
C ASP A 512 -22.47 -2.91 -7.05
N GLN A 513 -21.81 -2.29 -6.07
CA GLN A 513 -21.37 -0.89 -6.16
C GLN A 513 -20.32 -0.71 -7.26
N ARG A 514 -19.38 -1.64 -7.44
CA ARG A 514 -18.38 -1.52 -8.50
C ARG A 514 -18.98 -1.67 -9.90
N ASP A 515 -19.99 -2.51 -10.08
CA ASP A 515 -20.62 -2.76 -11.38
C ASP A 515 -21.25 -1.48 -11.97
N ASN A 516 -21.73 -0.58 -11.13
CA ASN A 516 -22.20 0.76 -11.54
C ASN A 516 -21.13 1.86 -11.39
N ARG A 517 -19.89 1.50 -11.05
CA ARG A 517 -18.74 2.39 -10.77
C ARG A 517 -18.97 3.36 -9.61
N PHE A 518 -19.61 2.87 -8.54
CA PHE A 518 -19.95 3.58 -7.31
C PHE A 518 -20.81 4.81 -7.57
N LYS A 519 -21.79 4.65 -8.46
CA LYS A 519 -22.70 5.72 -8.86
C LYS A 519 -23.51 6.22 -7.65
N ASP A 520 -23.46 7.52 -7.40
CA ASP A 520 -24.27 8.18 -6.35
C ASP A 520 -25.69 8.53 -6.83
N ASP A 521 -26.51 9.11 -5.95
CA ASP A 521 -27.90 9.50 -6.25
C ASP A 521 -28.00 10.65 -7.27
N SER A 522 -26.96 11.48 -7.40
CA SER A 522 -26.87 12.52 -8.43
C SER A 522 -26.53 11.95 -9.81
N GLY A 523 -26.07 10.69 -9.84
CA GLY A 523 -25.62 9.98 -11.01
C GLY A 523 -24.13 10.14 -11.33
N THR A 524 -23.34 10.69 -10.41
CA THR A 524 -21.88 10.79 -10.52
C THR A 524 -21.23 9.44 -10.22
N TYR A 525 -20.26 9.04 -11.04
CA TYR A 525 -19.56 7.76 -10.93
C TYR A 525 -18.07 7.90 -11.26
N PHE A 526 -17.23 6.92 -10.88
CA PHE A 526 -15.81 6.93 -11.26
C PHE A 526 -15.64 6.81 -12.79
N ALA A 527 -15.07 7.85 -13.40
CA ALA A 527 -14.86 7.89 -14.85
C ALA A 527 -13.98 6.75 -15.38
N LYS A 528 -12.95 6.36 -14.61
CA LYS A 528 -12.00 5.30 -14.94
C LYS A 528 -12.38 3.99 -14.22
N PRO A 529 -12.59 2.87 -14.94
CA PRO A 529 -12.85 1.56 -14.33
C PRO A 529 -11.79 1.15 -13.30
N GLU A 530 -10.52 1.43 -13.58
CA GLU A 530 -9.39 1.04 -12.72
C GLU A 530 -9.43 1.77 -11.37
N ALA A 531 -10.00 2.99 -11.33
CA ALA A 531 -10.20 3.71 -10.08
C ALA A 531 -11.31 3.07 -9.25
N ALA A 532 -12.42 2.63 -9.87
CA ALA A 532 -13.48 1.89 -9.18
C ALA A 532 -12.97 0.52 -8.69
N GLU A 533 -12.15 -0.18 -9.48
CA GLU A 533 -11.53 -1.44 -9.08
C GLU A 533 -10.62 -1.26 -7.85
N LYS A 534 -9.69 -0.31 -7.90
CA LYS A 534 -8.82 -0.01 -6.76
C LYS A 534 -9.61 0.41 -5.51
N TYR A 535 -10.68 1.18 -5.69
CA TYR A 535 -11.55 1.60 -4.60
C TYR A 535 -12.28 0.41 -3.95
N ALA A 536 -12.81 -0.50 -4.76
CA ALA A 536 -13.42 -1.74 -4.30
C ALA A 536 -12.44 -2.60 -3.47
N GLU A 537 -11.19 -2.74 -3.92
CA GLU A 537 -10.17 -3.46 -3.15
C GLU A 537 -9.88 -2.80 -1.80
N ASP A 538 -9.76 -1.49 -1.76
CA ASP A 538 -9.44 -0.75 -0.54
C ASP A 538 -10.59 -0.83 0.48
N LEU A 539 -11.85 -0.83 0.01
CA LEU A 539 -13.02 -1.05 0.86
C LEU A 539 -13.00 -2.42 1.53
N LEU A 540 -12.66 -3.49 0.80
CA LEU A 540 -12.56 -4.84 1.37
C LEU A 540 -11.42 -4.94 2.39
N LYS A 541 -10.24 -4.38 2.07
CA LYS A 541 -9.08 -4.36 2.97
C LYS A 541 -9.37 -3.59 4.27
N MET A 542 -10.09 -2.48 4.18
CA MET A 542 -10.51 -1.71 5.36
C MET A 542 -11.59 -2.46 6.16
N GLY A 543 -12.63 -2.96 5.48
CA GLY A 543 -13.74 -3.69 6.11
C GLY A 543 -13.30 -4.96 6.85
N ALA A 544 -12.23 -5.61 6.41
CA ALA A 544 -11.62 -6.76 7.07
C ALA A 544 -11.15 -6.49 8.51
N ASN A 545 -10.85 -5.23 8.81
CA ASN A 545 -10.27 -4.82 10.08
C ASN A 545 -11.22 -3.98 10.94
N VAL A 546 -12.20 -3.31 10.33
CA VAL A 546 -13.22 -2.53 11.06
C VAL A 546 -14.44 -3.40 11.44
N GLY A 547 -14.82 -4.37 10.59
CA GLY A 547 -15.88 -5.34 10.89
C GLY A 547 -17.24 -5.02 10.26
N PRO A 548 -18.32 -5.71 10.69
CA PRO A 548 -19.63 -5.68 10.00
C PRO A 548 -20.25 -4.28 9.93
N GLU A 549 -20.05 -3.45 10.95
CA GLU A 549 -20.51 -2.05 11.00
C GLU A 549 -19.97 -1.20 9.84
N PHE A 550 -18.78 -1.53 9.33
CA PHE A 550 -18.22 -0.88 8.14
C PHE A 550 -19.11 -1.10 6.92
N PHE A 551 -19.49 -2.34 6.63
CA PHE A 551 -20.30 -2.67 5.47
C PHE A 551 -21.76 -2.21 5.66
N ALA A 552 -22.27 -2.16 6.89
CA ALA A 552 -23.60 -1.64 7.20
C ALA A 552 -23.74 -0.16 6.80
N ARG A 553 -22.72 0.65 7.04
CA ARG A 553 -22.72 2.11 6.76
C ARG A 553 -22.42 2.49 5.31
N MET A 554 -22.04 1.52 4.47
CA MET A 554 -21.49 1.81 3.14
C MET A 554 -22.53 2.41 2.18
N ASP A 555 -23.77 1.90 2.13
CA ASP A 555 -24.74 2.32 1.12
C ASP A 555 -25.14 3.79 1.27
N ASP A 556 -25.49 4.20 2.49
CA ASP A 556 -25.85 5.59 2.81
C ASP A 556 -24.72 6.56 2.41
N TYR A 557 -23.47 6.15 2.63
CA TYR A 557 -22.32 6.96 2.22
C TYR A 557 -22.14 7.00 0.70
N MET A 558 -22.26 5.87 -0.01
CA MET A 558 -22.12 5.86 -1.48
C MET A 558 -23.22 6.69 -2.15
N ALA A 559 -24.45 6.64 -1.63
CA ALA A 559 -25.58 7.44 -2.11
C ALA A 559 -25.33 8.95 -1.96
N SER A 560 -24.60 9.36 -0.91
CA SER A 560 -24.32 10.77 -0.61
C SER A 560 -23.40 11.49 -1.62
N GLY A 561 -22.65 10.76 -2.45
CA GLY A 561 -21.67 11.33 -3.38
C GLY A 561 -20.38 11.83 -2.72
N ARG A 562 -20.22 11.64 -1.41
CA ARG A 562 -19.03 12.11 -0.66
C ARG A 562 -17.73 11.43 -1.03
N GLN A 563 -17.77 10.25 -1.66
CA GLN A 563 -16.62 9.61 -2.30
C GLN A 563 -15.93 10.50 -3.36
N TYR A 564 -16.63 11.52 -3.88
CA TYR A 564 -16.09 12.48 -4.85
C TYR A 564 -15.57 13.78 -4.22
N VAL A 565 -15.80 13.99 -2.92
CA VAL A 565 -15.29 15.17 -2.21
C VAL A 565 -13.77 15.03 -2.05
N ALA A 566 -13.05 16.05 -2.51
CA ALA A 566 -11.60 16.06 -2.47
C ALA A 566 -11.06 16.34 -1.06
N ASN A 567 -10.33 15.39 -0.49
CA ASN A 567 -9.60 15.53 0.77
C ASN A 567 -10.45 16.14 1.91
N PRO A 568 -11.63 15.56 2.24
CA PRO A 568 -12.56 16.16 3.20
C PRO A 568 -11.97 16.32 4.61
N LEU A 569 -11.06 15.42 5.02
CA LEU A 569 -10.41 15.48 6.33
C LEU A 569 -9.19 16.41 6.37
N GLY A 570 -8.73 16.92 5.21
CA GLY A 570 -7.65 17.89 5.14
C GLY A 570 -6.26 17.34 5.47
N ASP A 571 -6.04 16.03 5.38
CA ASP A 571 -4.90 15.32 5.95
C ASP A 571 -3.90 14.78 4.91
N ILE A 572 -4.23 14.81 3.61
CA ILE A 572 -3.41 14.23 2.52
C ILE A 572 -1.95 14.72 2.47
N ARG A 573 -1.68 15.96 2.93
CA ARG A 573 -0.32 16.55 2.93
C ARG A 573 0.47 16.26 4.20
N ILE A 574 -0.15 15.60 5.19
CA ILE A 574 0.47 15.29 6.48
C ILE A 574 1.25 13.98 6.34
N LYS A 575 2.57 14.05 6.50
CA LYS A 575 3.47 12.89 6.37
C LYS A 575 3.52 11.98 7.58
N SER A 576 3.29 12.52 8.78
CA SER A 576 3.35 11.75 10.02
C SER A 576 2.00 11.13 10.28
N ASP A 577 1.94 9.81 10.41
CA ASP A 577 0.67 9.10 10.62
C ASP A 577 0.04 9.46 11.96
N THR A 578 0.83 9.68 13.01
CA THR A 578 0.31 10.20 14.30
C THR A 578 -0.34 11.58 14.18
N ALA A 579 0.25 12.50 13.39
CA ALA A 579 -0.33 13.82 13.15
C ALA A 579 -1.56 13.74 12.24
N LYS A 580 -1.57 12.80 11.29
CA LYS A 580 -2.70 12.54 10.40
C LYS A 580 -3.88 11.98 11.20
N ALA A 581 -3.64 11.03 12.09
CA ALA A 581 -4.62 10.51 13.04
C ALA A 581 -5.19 11.62 13.94
N GLN A 582 -4.34 12.52 14.46
CA GLN A 582 -4.81 13.70 15.21
C GLN A 582 -5.71 14.59 14.35
N LYS A 583 -5.32 14.85 13.11
CA LYS A 583 -6.10 15.71 12.21
C LYS A 583 -7.48 15.11 11.96
N ARG A 584 -7.55 13.80 11.70
CA ARG A 584 -8.82 13.07 11.53
C ARG A 584 -9.66 13.14 12.79
N SER A 585 -9.09 12.85 13.96
CA SER A 585 -9.84 12.86 15.22
C SER A 585 -10.39 14.24 15.59
N VAL A 586 -9.66 15.32 15.27
CA VAL A 586 -10.15 16.71 15.44
C VAL A 586 -11.33 17.03 14.54
N VAL A 587 -11.30 16.59 13.27
CA VAL A 587 -12.42 16.79 12.34
C VAL A 587 -13.65 16.04 12.83
N LEU A 588 -13.50 14.77 13.23
CA LEU A 588 -14.61 13.98 13.76
C LEU A 588 -15.12 14.56 15.08
N GLY A 589 -14.24 14.89 16.02
CA GLY A 589 -14.62 15.45 17.32
C GLY A 589 -15.42 16.75 17.22
N GLY A 590 -15.15 17.56 16.20
CA GLY A 590 -15.97 18.76 15.92
C GLY A 590 -17.30 18.43 15.25
N ALA A 591 -17.34 17.44 14.35
CA ALA A 591 -18.54 17.01 13.66
C ALA A 591 -19.55 16.26 14.56
N LEU A 592 -19.07 15.68 15.65
CA LEU A 592 -19.88 14.93 16.62
C LEU A 592 -20.42 15.81 17.75
N LEU A 593 -20.15 17.12 17.71
CA LEU A 593 -20.64 18.08 18.68
C LEU A 593 -21.57 19.10 18.01
N LYS A 594 -22.67 19.43 18.69
CA LYS A 594 -23.57 20.52 18.33
C LYS A 594 -23.92 21.29 19.58
N ASP A 595 -23.63 22.59 19.58
CA ASP A 595 -23.84 23.47 20.73
C ASP A 595 -23.20 22.94 22.04
N GLY A 596 -22.06 22.24 21.91
CA GLY A 596 -21.30 21.66 23.02
C GLY A 596 -21.74 20.26 23.46
N GLU A 597 -22.86 19.75 22.94
CA GLU A 597 -23.41 18.43 23.25
C GLU A 597 -23.12 17.40 22.14
N LEU A 598 -23.10 16.12 22.49
CA LEU A 598 -22.98 15.02 21.53
C LEU A 598 -24.16 14.95 20.56
N ASP A 599 -23.88 15.00 19.26
CA ASP A 599 -24.86 14.77 18.19
C ASP A 599 -24.30 13.76 17.16
N LEU A 600 -24.33 12.49 17.55
CA LEU A 600 -23.83 11.37 16.73
C LEU A 600 -24.73 11.08 15.51
N GLY A 601 -25.97 11.60 15.51
CA GLY A 601 -26.99 11.34 14.49
C GLY A 601 -27.04 12.39 13.37
N SER A 602 -26.41 13.55 13.57
CA SER A 602 -26.38 14.63 12.58
C SER A 602 -25.80 14.18 11.24
N GLN A 603 -26.22 14.86 10.17
CA GLN A 603 -25.61 14.61 8.85
C GLN A 603 -24.12 14.95 8.85
N MET A 604 -23.70 15.97 9.60
CA MET A 604 -22.29 16.34 9.74
C MET A 604 -21.46 15.21 10.38
N ALA A 605 -21.98 14.58 11.43
CA ALA A 605 -21.37 13.41 12.06
C ALA A 605 -21.28 12.21 11.09
N LYS A 606 -22.39 11.88 10.41
CA LYS A 606 -22.44 10.80 9.42
C LYS A 606 -21.44 11.02 8.29
N ASP A 607 -21.37 12.24 7.78
CA ASP A 607 -20.46 12.66 6.72
C ASP A 607 -18.99 12.52 7.16
N ALA A 608 -18.62 13.04 8.34
CA ALA A 608 -17.24 12.99 8.82
C ALA A 608 -16.75 11.57 9.12
N VAL A 609 -17.61 10.75 9.73
CA VAL A 609 -17.31 9.33 9.99
C VAL A 609 -17.22 8.57 8.68
N GLY A 610 -18.17 8.78 7.76
CA GLY A 610 -18.16 8.18 6.44
C GLY A 610 -16.92 8.58 5.64
N ASP A 611 -16.49 9.84 5.69
CA ASP A 611 -15.29 10.30 5.02
C ASP A 611 -14.02 9.59 5.54
N MET A 612 -13.95 9.32 6.84
CA MET A 612 -12.85 8.57 7.43
C MET A 612 -12.84 7.10 7.03
N LEU A 613 -14.02 6.47 6.95
CA LEU A 613 -14.15 5.05 6.63
C LEU A 613 -14.02 4.77 5.13
N PHE A 614 -14.63 5.61 4.30
CA PHE A 614 -14.90 5.27 2.90
C PHE A 614 -14.31 6.24 1.90
N ASN A 615 -13.93 7.48 2.25
CA ASN A 615 -13.42 8.40 1.23
C ASN A 615 -12.11 7.87 0.60
N PRO A 616 -11.94 7.92 -0.74
CA PRO A 616 -10.71 7.45 -1.41
C PRO A 616 -9.41 8.05 -0.86
N TYR A 617 -9.44 9.31 -0.39
CA TYR A 617 -8.27 9.96 0.22
C TYR A 617 -7.91 9.36 1.59
N SER A 618 -8.91 8.96 2.37
CA SER A 618 -8.73 8.26 3.64
C SER A 618 -8.20 6.84 3.43
N LEU A 619 -8.78 6.11 2.46
CA LEU A 619 -8.38 4.75 2.10
C LEU A 619 -6.97 4.67 1.48
N HIS A 620 -6.50 5.74 0.85
CA HIS A 620 -5.11 5.82 0.37
C HIS A 620 -4.07 5.78 1.50
N ASN A 621 -4.44 6.25 2.70
CA ASN A 621 -3.63 6.20 3.92
C ASN A 621 -4.45 5.54 5.03
N PRO A 622 -4.64 4.22 4.97
CA PRO A 622 -5.58 3.52 5.84
C PRO A 622 -5.12 3.54 7.29
N MET A 623 -6.06 3.74 8.23
CA MET A 623 -5.81 3.72 9.67
C MET A 623 -6.82 2.78 10.35
N PRO A 624 -6.74 1.46 10.09
CA PRO A 624 -7.78 0.53 10.52
C PRO A 624 -7.91 0.44 12.04
N ALA A 625 -6.83 0.50 12.82
CA ALA A 625 -6.90 0.49 14.28
C ALA A 625 -7.64 1.74 14.82
N MET A 626 -7.36 2.92 14.25
CA MET A 626 -8.12 4.14 14.58
C MET A 626 -9.59 4.03 14.15
N ASN A 627 -9.85 3.51 12.95
CA ASN A 627 -11.22 3.37 12.45
C ASN A 627 -12.06 2.43 13.31
N GLU A 628 -11.49 1.29 13.73
CA GLU A 628 -12.11 0.36 14.68
C GLU A 628 -12.38 1.05 16.02
N HIS A 629 -11.37 1.75 16.56
CA HIS A 629 -11.49 2.50 17.83
C HIS A 629 -12.59 3.56 17.78
N VAL A 630 -12.69 4.31 16.69
CA VAL A 630 -13.76 5.30 16.48
C VAL A 630 -15.13 4.62 16.47
N VAL A 631 -15.31 3.55 15.69
CA VAL A 631 -16.60 2.83 15.62
C VAL A 631 -17.02 2.32 16.99
N LYS A 632 -16.09 1.72 17.77
CA LYS A 632 -16.36 1.28 19.14
C LYS A 632 -16.69 2.44 20.08
N THR A 633 -15.98 3.56 19.97
CA THR A 633 -16.23 4.75 20.78
C THR A 633 -17.62 5.32 20.48
N LEU A 634 -18.03 5.33 19.21
CA LEU A 634 -19.37 5.77 18.80
C LEU A 634 -20.47 4.83 19.29
N ASP A 635 -20.25 3.51 19.23
CA ASP A 635 -21.19 2.53 19.82
C ASP A 635 -21.34 2.73 21.33
N PHE A 636 -20.21 2.89 22.03
CA PHE A 636 -20.20 3.16 23.47
C PHE A 636 -20.95 4.44 23.84
N LEU A 637 -20.66 5.55 23.15
CA LEU A 637 -21.30 6.85 23.37
C LEU A 637 -22.73 6.92 22.83
N GLY A 638 -23.13 6.03 21.93
CA GLY A 638 -24.50 5.93 21.42
C GLY A 638 -25.49 5.37 22.44
N LYS A 639 -25.01 4.72 23.51
CA LYS A 639 -25.84 4.24 24.61
C LYS A 639 -26.36 5.41 25.45
N PRO A 640 -27.67 5.53 25.72
CA PRO A 640 -28.26 6.71 26.37
C PRO A 640 -27.60 7.10 27.70
N GLU A 641 -27.26 6.13 28.54
CA GLU A 641 -26.60 6.34 29.83
C GLU A 641 -25.20 6.93 29.68
N ASN A 642 -24.44 6.46 28.70
CA ASN A 642 -23.08 6.94 28.42
C ASN A 642 -23.11 8.31 27.74
N ALA A 643 -24.05 8.52 26.82
CA ALA A 643 -24.26 9.82 26.17
C ALA A 643 -24.57 10.91 27.19
N THR A 644 -25.49 10.63 28.13
CA THR A 644 -25.86 11.54 29.22
C THR A 644 -24.62 11.89 30.05
N LYS A 645 -23.87 10.87 30.49
CA LYS A 645 -22.69 11.12 31.32
C LYS A 645 -21.57 11.85 30.57
N ALA A 646 -21.38 11.55 29.29
CA ALA A 646 -20.39 12.24 28.47
C ALA A 646 -20.76 13.72 28.26
N ASN A 647 -22.04 14.05 28.06
CA ASN A 647 -22.51 15.43 27.99
C ASN A 647 -22.30 16.17 29.32
N GLU A 648 -22.60 15.55 30.46
CA GLU A 648 -22.27 16.13 31.78
C GLU A 648 -20.78 16.49 31.88
N ILE A 649 -19.89 15.58 31.46
CA ILE A 649 -18.44 15.81 31.48
C ILE A 649 -18.04 16.97 30.56
N LEU A 650 -18.63 17.07 29.36
CA LEU A 650 -18.37 18.15 28.41
C LEU A 650 -18.89 19.51 28.91
N ASP A 651 -20.04 19.51 29.57
CA ASP A 651 -20.68 20.71 30.12
C ASP A 651 -19.92 21.25 31.33
N ASP A 652 -19.35 20.37 32.14
CA ASP A 652 -18.57 20.73 33.33
C ASP A 652 -17.17 21.28 33.00
N ILE A 653 -16.76 21.29 31.73
CA ILE A 653 -15.48 21.89 31.32
C ILE A 653 -15.52 23.41 31.57
N PRO A 654 -14.65 23.95 32.45
CA PRO A 654 -14.59 25.39 32.67
C PRO A 654 -14.01 26.11 31.45
N ASP A 655 -14.37 27.39 31.30
CA ASP A 655 -13.76 28.25 30.27
C ASP A 655 -12.23 28.25 30.37
N THR A 656 -11.57 28.16 29.21
CA THR A 656 -10.11 28.03 29.08
C THR A 656 -9.36 29.33 29.37
N GLY A 657 -9.50 29.86 30.58
CA GLY A 657 -8.90 31.12 31.00
C GLY A 657 -7.42 31.04 31.38
N ASN A 658 -6.86 29.84 31.56
CA ASN A 658 -5.47 29.67 32.00
C ASN A 658 -4.51 29.34 30.84
N LYS A 659 -3.24 29.74 30.99
CA LYS A 659 -2.22 29.63 29.95
C LYS A 659 -1.88 28.18 29.59
N THR A 660 -1.92 27.27 30.56
CA THR A 660 -1.58 25.85 30.40
C THR A 660 -2.65 25.12 29.60
N SER A 661 -3.92 25.22 30.02
CA SER A 661 -5.07 24.65 29.33
C SER A 661 -5.19 25.20 27.91
N GLY A 662 -5.15 26.52 27.75
CA GLY A 662 -5.21 27.14 26.43
C GLY A 662 -4.08 26.70 25.50
N ASN A 663 -2.86 26.46 26.01
CA ASN A 663 -1.75 25.92 25.21
C ASN A 663 -2.00 24.48 24.75
N LEU A 664 -2.52 23.63 25.63
CA LEU A 664 -2.80 22.23 25.31
C LEU A 664 -3.95 22.12 24.30
N VAL A 665 -5.04 22.85 24.52
CA VAL A 665 -6.20 22.89 23.59
C VAL A 665 -5.79 23.42 22.22
N ARG A 666 -5.03 24.53 22.13
CA ARG A 666 -4.52 25.03 20.85
C ARG A 666 -3.71 23.98 20.10
N ARG A 667 -2.80 23.28 20.80
CA ARG A 667 -2.00 22.22 20.19
C ARG A 667 -2.86 21.05 19.74
N ALA A 668 -3.85 20.64 20.53
CA ALA A 668 -4.71 19.49 20.24
C ALA A 668 -5.53 19.72 18.98
N LEU A 669 -6.01 20.96 18.78
CA LEU A 669 -6.77 21.37 17.60
C LEU A 669 -5.90 21.83 16.41
N GLY A 670 -4.58 21.85 16.56
CA GLY A 670 -3.67 22.37 15.53
C GLY A 670 -3.78 23.88 15.28
N LYS A 671 -4.30 24.64 16.24
CA LYS A 671 -4.39 26.10 16.20
C LYS A 671 -3.03 26.77 16.43
N LYS A 672 -2.86 28.00 15.96
CA LYS A 672 -1.65 28.81 16.19
C LYS A 672 -1.59 29.25 17.64
N LYS A 673 -0.37 29.59 18.11
CA LYS A 673 -0.15 30.03 19.51
C LYS A 673 -0.97 31.24 19.93
N THR A 674 -1.33 32.11 18.99
CA THR A 674 -2.07 33.36 19.21
C THR A 674 -3.57 33.22 19.06
N ASP A 675 -4.06 32.07 18.60
CA ASP A 675 -5.49 31.89 18.35
C ASP A 675 -6.23 31.83 19.69
N ALA A 676 -7.39 32.49 19.73
CA ALA A 676 -8.29 32.39 20.88
C ALA A 676 -8.80 30.95 20.99
N VAL A 677 -8.94 30.50 22.23
CA VAL A 677 -9.59 29.23 22.58
C VAL A 677 -10.61 29.47 23.67
N GLY A 678 -11.74 28.78 23.59
CA GLY A 678 -12.84 28.85 24.55
C GLY A 678 -13.27 27.46 25.03
N LYS A 679 -14.45 27.37 25.65
CA LYS A 679 -15.06 26.11 26.08
C LYS A 679 -15.31 25.13 24.92
N ASP A 680 -15.90 25.59 23.82
CA ASP A 680 -16.21 24.75 22.65
C ASP A 680 -14.95 24.08 22.08
N ASP A 681 -13.83 24.80 22.08
CA ASP A 681 -12.54 24.26 21.65
C ASP A 681 -12.03 23.18 22.61
N ALA A 682 -12.22 23.37 23.92
CA ALA A 682 -11.87 22.36 24.91
C ALA A 682 -12.74 21.10 24.76
N GLN A 683 -14.05 21.27 24.56
CA GLN A 683 -14.99 20.16 24.29
C GLN A 683 -14.57 19.39 23.02
N GLN A 684 -14.27 20.10 21.92
CA GLN A 684 -13.78 19.49 20.69
C GLN A 684 -12.45 18.76 20.91
N ALA A 685 -11.51 19.33 21.67
CA ALA A 685 -10.22 18.70 21.95
C ALA A 685 -10.37 17.42 22.78
N VAL A 686 -11.27 17.43 23.78
CA VAL A 686 -11.61 16.24 24.57
C VAL A 686 -12.20 15.16 23.67
N MET A 687 -13.18 15.50 22.84
CA MET A 687 -13.77 14.54 21.89
C MET A 687 -12.75 14.00 20.87
N ALA A 688 -11.88 14.85 20.35
CA ALA A 688 -10.79 14.41 19.48
C ALA A 688 -9.84 13.42 20.16
N SER A 689 -9.57 13.60 21.46
CA SER A 689 -8.73 12.70 22.26
C SER A 689 -9.43 11.37 22.54
N MET A 690 -10.76 11.39 22.71
CA MET A 690 -11.56 10.17 22.86
C MET A 690 -11.51 9.30 21.62
N LEU A 691 -11.49 9.91 20.43
CA LEU A 691 -11.56 9.24 19.13
C LEU A 691 -10.23 8.71 18.61
N LYS A 692 -9.14 8.89 19.37
CA LYS A 692 -7.81 8.39 19.01
C LYS A 692 -7.45 7.20 19.92
N PRO A 693 -6.91 6.11 19.37
CA PRO A 693 -6.43 5.00 20.19
C PRO A 693 -5.23 5.44 21.05
N LEU A 694 -5.12 4.85 22.26
CA LEU A 694 -4.04 5.14 23.22
C LEU A 694 -2.96 4.04 23.18
N ASP A 695 -1.93 4.25 22.37
CA ASP A 695 -0.72 3.41 22.32
C ASP A 695 0.47 4.12 22.95
N GLN A 696 1.51 3.38 23.32
CA GLN A 696 2.74 3.97 23.84
C GLN A 696 3.37 4.91 22.80
N GLY A 697 3.59 6.15 23.20
CA GLY A 697 4.24 7.16 22.37
C GLY A 697 5.76 6.92 22.20
N PRO A 698 6.48 7.86 21.56
CA PRO A 698 7.91 7.72 21.27
C PRO A 698 8.82 7.76 22.51
N VAL A 699 8.25 7.92 23.70
CA VAL A 699 8.95 8.04 24.98
C VAL A 699 8.73 6.75 25.77
N GLY A 700 9.76 6.30 26.50
CA GLY A 700 9.71 5.09 27.34
C GLY A 700 8.84 5.24 28.58
N SER A 701 7.55 5.51 28.41
CA SER A 701 6.56 5.74 29.47
C SER A 701 5.61 4.56 29.67
N CYS A 702 6.00 3.34 29.27
CA CYS A 702 5.18 2.14 29.39
C CYS A 702 4.55 1.95 30.78
N PHE A 703 5.28 2.34 31.83
CA PHE A 703 4.81 2.31 33.21
C PHE A 703 3.54 3.14 33.45
N ALA A 704 3.35 4.25 32.74
CA ALA A 704 2.16 5.11 32.83
C ALA A 704 1.15 4.78 31.74
N THR A 705 1.61 4.42 30.53
CA THR A 705 0.76 4.04 29.40
C THR A 705 -0.07 2.80 29.70
N ALA A 706 0.50 1.75 30.32
CA ALA A 706 -0.22 0.53 30.63
C ALA A 706 -1.48 0.75 31.49
N PRO A 707 -1.39 1.37 32.69
CA PRO A 707 -2.58 1.64 33.49
C PRO A 707 -3.50 2.69 32.86
N ALA A 708 -2.98 3.70 32.15
CA ALA A 708 -3.82 4.66 31.42
C ALA A 708 -4.65 3.97 30.31
N ARG A 709 -4.04 3.05 29.56
CA ARG A 709 -4.73 2.22 28.56
C ARG A 709 -5.77 1.32 29.19
N ARG A 710 -5.45 0.65 30.30
CA ARG A 710 -6.44 -0.14 31.06
C ARG A 710 -7.67 0.70 31.42
N MET A 711 -7.46 1.91 31.94
CA MET A 711 -8.57 2.82 32.28
C MET A 711 -9.32 3.28 31.04
N ARG A 712 -8.62 3.58 29.94
CA ARG A 712 -9.22 3.99 28.67
C ARG A 712 -10.18 2.96 28.11
N GLU A 713 -9.77 1.70 28.11
CA GLU A 713 -10.56 0.60 27.52
C GLU A 713 -11.67 0.12 28.47
N THR A 714 -11.42 0.05 29.77
CA THR A 714 -12.39 -0.50 30.74
C THR A 714 -13.28 0.54 31.43
N GLN A 715 -12.86 1.81 31.45
CA GLN A 715 -13.58 2.94 32.07
C GLN A 715 -13.49 4.21 31.19
N PRO A 716 -14.06 4.21 29.95
CA PRO A 716 -13.82 5.28 28.97
C PRO A 716 -14.23 6.68 29.46
N LEU A 717 -15.28 6.78 30.29
CA LEU A 717 -15.76 8.05 30.86
C LEU A 717 -14.77 8.63 31.89
N SER A 718 -14.12 7.80 32.72
CA SER A 718 -13.07 8.25 33.65
C SER A 718 -11.84 8.83 32.91
N ALA A 719 -11.51 8.26 31.75
CA ALA A 719 -10.49 8.82 30.87
C ALA A 719 -10.95 10.16 30.25
N MET A 720 -12.23 10.27 29.87
CA MET A 720 -12.83 11.51 29.38
C MET A 720 -12.78 12.63 30.42
N GLU A 721 -13.10 12.33 31.68
CA GLU A 721 -12.97 13.26 32.82
C GLU A 721 -11.53 13.75 32.98
N SER A 722 -10.55 12.86 32.80
CA SER A 722 -9.13 13.23 32.85
C SER A 722 -8.75 14.21 31.74
N TYR A 723 -9.24 13.99 30.51
CA TYR A 723 -9.03 14.91 29.40
C TYR A 723 -9.74 16.25 29.61
N ALA A 724 -10.99 16.23 30.08
CA ALA A 724 -11.78 17.41 30.41
C ALA A 724 -11.11 18.28 31.48
N SER A 725 -10.63 17.65 32.55
CA SER A 725 -9.88 18.32 33.62
C SER A 725 -8.63 19.02 33.08
N ILE A 726 -7.83 18.34 32.27
CA ILE A 726 -6.62 18.90 31.66
C ILE A 726 -6.98 20.03 30.68
N ALA A 727 -7.99 19.83 29.84
CA ALA A 727 -8.41 20.77 28.81
C ALA A 727 -9.00 22.06 29.38
N GLY A 728 -9.75 21.98 30.49
CA GLY A 728 -10.32 23.16 31.15
C GLY A 728 -9.37 23.81 32.15
N THR A 729 -8.79 23.01 33.05
CA THR A 729 -8.04 23.51 34.22
C THR A 729 -6.53 23.49 34.07
N GLY A 730 -5.96 22.82 33.04
CA GLY A 730 -4.52 22.67 32.90
C GLY A 730 -3.87 21.92 34.07
N LYS A 731 -4.66 21.13 34.80
CA LYS A 731 -4.24 20.29 35.91
C LYS A 731 -4.77 18.88 35.73
N TYR A 732 -4.21 17.96 36.49
CA TYR A 732 -4.64 16.58 36.54
C TYR A 732 -4.65 16.07 37.98
N LYS A 733 -5.74 15.43 38.39
CA LYS A 733 -5.86 14.76 39.68
C LYS A 733 -6.29 13.31 39.44
N PRO A 734 -5.39 12.32 39.61
CA PRO A 734 -5.80 10.93 39.57
C PRO A 734 -6.65 10.58 40.82
N PRO A 735 -7.50 9.54 40.76
CA PRO A 735 -8.39 9.19 41.88
C PRO A 735 -7.68 8.95 43.22
N PHE A 736 -6.49 8.36 43.20
CA PHE A 736 -5.72 7.99 44.40
C PHE A 736 -4.34 8.66 44.48
N GLY A 737 -4.14 9.80 43.80
CA GLY A 737 -2.88 10.54 43.85
C GLY A 737 -3.07 12.04 43.99
N PRO A 738 -1.98 12.78 44.25
CA PRO A 738 -2.05 14.23 44.40
C PRO A 738 -2.40 14.92 43.09
N GLU A 739 -3.09 16.07 43.18
CA GLU A 739 -3.29 16.96 42.03
C GLU A 739 -1.93 17.55 41.58
N VAL A 740 -1.71 17.59 40.27
CA VAL A 740 -0.50 18.15 39.66
C VAL A 740 -0.85 19.07 38.50
N SER A 741 0.08 19.96 38.15
CA SER A 741 -0.03 20.72 36.89
C SER A 741 0.12 19.79 35.70
N ALA A 742 -0.66 20.03 34.65
CA ALA A 742 -0.60 19.25 33.43
C ALA A 742 0.76 19.40 32.73
N VAL A 743 1.35 18.29 32.30
CA VAL A 743 2.62 18.29 31.56
C VAL A 743 2.40 18.88 30.16
N THR A 744 3.04 20.02 29.88
CA THR A 744 2.90 20.72 28.59
C THR A 744 4.04 20.51 27.63
N ASN A 745 5.20 20.07 28.11
CA ASN A 745 6.31 19.72 27.25
C ASN A 745 6.06 18.31 26.70
N LEU A 746 5.65 18.21 25.44
CA LEU A 746 5.15 16.95 24.86
C LEU A 746 5.85 16.66 23.54
N PRO A 747 6.06 15.38 23.19
CA PRO A 747 6.55 15.00 21.87
C PRO A 747 5.73 15.65 20.74
N LYS A 748 6.39 15.90 19.61
CA LYS A 748 5.72 16.47 18.43
C LYS A 748 4.77 15.44 17.82
N ASN A 749 3.73 15.92 17.15
CA ASN A 749 2.77 15.11 16.37
C ASN A 749 1.90 14.13 17.18
N GLU A 750 1.99 14.13 18.51
CA GLU A 750 1.14 13.35 19.42
C GLU A 750 -0.16 14.08 19.77
N ASP A 751 -1.12 13.36 20.36
CA ASP A 751 -2.30 13.98 20.97
C ASP A 751 -1.90 14.71 22.27
N PRO A 752 -2.08 16.03 22.36
CA PRO A 752 -1.59 16.79 23.51
C PRO A 752 -2.33 16.51 24.82
N LEU A 753 -3.64 16.24 24.81
CA LEU A 753 -4.37 15.98 26.05
C LEU A 753 -4.08 14.57 26.55
N MET A 754 -4.10 13.60 25.63
CA MET A 754 -3.79 12.21 25.93
C MET A 754 -2.37 12.03 26.47
N ARG A 755 -1.36 12.62 25.82
CA ARG A 755 0.02 12.55 26.31
C ARG A 755 0.23 13.36 27.58
N SER A 756 -0.42 14.51 27.69
CA SER A 756 -0.40 15.27 28.94
C SER A 756 -0.96 14.43 30.09
N TRP A 757 -2.03 13.67 29.87
CA TRP A 757 -2.59 12.77 30.88
C TRP A 757 -1.58 11.73 31.36
N GLU A 758 -0.96 10.97 30.45
CA GLU A 758 0.03 9.95 30.80
C GLU A 758 1.23 10.51 31.59
N TYR A 759 1.79 11.64 31.14
CA TYR A 759 2.96 12.24 31.79
C TYR A 759 2.60 12.99 33.08
N SER A 760 1.36 13.48 33.19
CA SER A 760 0.86 14.03 34.44
C SER A 760 0.57 12.92 35.46
N LEU A 761 0.14 11.74 35.02
CA LEU A 761 0.06 10.55 35.87
C LEU A 761 1.44 10.17 36.41
N ALA A 762 2.46 10.11 35.54
CA ALA A 762 3.85 9.88 35.95
C ALA A 762 4.32 10.93 36.99
N THR A 763 3.96 12.19 36.78
CA THR A 763 4.26 13.27 37.72
C THR A 763 3.54 13.08 39.06
N SER A 764 2.24 12.81 39.04
CA SER A 764 1.42 12.63 40.26
C SER A 764 1.90 11.45 41.11
N MET A 765 2.17 10.29 40.50
CA MET A 765 2.68 9.13 41.24
C MET A 765 4.01 9.42 41.93
N SER A 766 4.90 10.19 41.30
CA SER A 766 6.22 10.54 41.86
C SER A 766 6.17 11.57 42.99
N ARG A 767 5.03 12.25 43.15
CA ARG A 767 4.78 13.22 44.23
C ARG A 767 3.92 12.65 45.35
N LYS A 768 3.44 11.41 45.19
CA LYS A 768 2.72 10.73 46.25
C LYS A 768 3.64 10.52 47.44
N GLU A 769 3.13 10.76 48.64
CA GLU A 769 3.86 10.48 49.87
C GLU A 769 4.30 9.00 49.91
N GLY A 770 5.56 8.74 50.23
CA GLY A 770 6.14 7.39 50.20
C GLY A 770 6.36 6.82 48.79
N SER A 771 6.35 7.63 47.73
CA SER A 771 6.75 7.14 46.40
C SER A 771 8.23 6.73 46.39
N SER A 772 8.58 5.73 45.59
CA SER A 772 9.98 5.28 45.46
C SER A 772 10.95 6.40 45.07
N ARG A 773 10.48 7.42 44.33
CA ARG A 773 11.28 8.58 43.92
C ARG A 773 11.49 9.57 45.07
N SER A 774 10.44 9.90 45.81
CA SER A 774 10.59 10.74 47.00
C SER A 774 11.46 10.06 48.05
N GLU A 775 11.25 8.77 48.32
CA GLU A 775 12.06 8.01 49.28
C GLU A 775 13.53 7.93 48.86
N ALA A 776 13.82 7.71 47.58
CA ALA A 776 15.20 7.69 47.08
C ALA A 776 15.87 9.06 47.23
N PHE A 777 15.17 10.16 46.96
CA PHE A 777 15.69 11.50 47.14
C PHE A 777 15.91 11.84 48.61
N ASP A 778 14.91 11.59 49.46
CA ASP A 778 14.99 11.84 50.90
C ASP A 778 16.16 11.06 51.50
N LYS A 779 16.30 9.77 51.20
CA LYS A 779 17.41 8.94 51.68
C LYS A 779 18.79 9.46 51.27
N VAL A 780 18.91 10.04 50.07
CA VAL A 780 20.16 10.60 49.58
C VAL A 780 20.43 11.96 50.21
N MET A 781 19.40 12.79 50.36
CA MET A 781 19.51 14.08 51.03
C MET A 781 19.90 13.90 52.49
N ASP A 782 19.33 12.93 53.21
CA ASP A 782 19.68 12.60 54.60
C ASP A 782 21.18 12.51 54.84
N ARG A 783 21.90 11.84 53.93
CA ARG A 783 23.36 11.64 54.02
C ARG A 783 24.16 12.93 53.89
N GLY A 784 23.66 13.89 53.12
CA GLY A 784 24.29 15.21 52.99
C GLY A 784 23.82 16.20 54.06
N MET A 785 22.63 15.99 54.63
CA MET A 785 22.02 16.90 55.61
C MET A 785 22.61 16.74 57.01
N GLU A 786 23.07 15.55 57.40
CA GLU A 786 23.81 15.35 58.64
C GLU A 786 25.07 16.24 58.67
N ASP A 787 25.93 16.11 57.66
CA ASP A 787 27.17 16.87 57.57
C ASP A 787 26.90 18.38 57.36
N LEU A 788 25.92 18.76 56.53
CA LEU A 788 25.52 20.16 56.37
C LEU A 788 25.02 20.75 57.69
N SER A 789 24.26 19.99 58.49
CA SER A 789 23.79 20.49 59.78
C SER A 789 24.91 20.68 60.80
N GLU A 790 25.98 19.87 60.74
CA GLU A 790 27.18 20.06 61.55
C GLU A 790 27.93 21.31 61.12
N GLU A 791 28.21 21.47 59.82
CA GLU A 791 28.89 22.65 59.28
C GLU A 791 28.12 23.94 59.58
N LEU A 792 26.79 23.92 59.45
CA LEU A 792 25.94 25.08 59.76
C LEU A 792 26.02 25.48 61.25
N ASN A 793 26.18 24.52 62.16
CA ASN A 793 26.39 24.83 63.58
C ASN A 793 27.74 25.51 63.81
N ASP A 794 28.77 25.14 63.06
CA ASP A 794 30.10 25.75 63.13
C ASP A 794 30.07 27.18 62.56
N ILE A 795 29.50 27.38 61.36
CA ILE A 795 29.34 28.71 60.73
C ILE A 795 28.60 29.68 61.66
N LEU A 796 27.48 29.25 62.25
CA LEU A 796 26.70 30.08 63.19
C LEU A 796 27.43 30.32 64.52
N THR A 797 28.29 29.39 64.93
CA THR A 797 29.11 29.54 66.14
C THR A 797 30.22 30.55 65.90
N ASP A 798 30.88 30.51 64.75
CA ASP A 798 31.96 31.43 64.39
C ASP A 798 31.45 32.87 64.20
N GLN A 799 30.30 33.06 63.55
CA GLN A 799 29.64 34.37 63.49
C GLN A 799 29.34 34.96 64.88
N ALA A 800 28.91 34.12 65.83
CA ALA A 800 28.64 34.55 67.20
C ALA A 800 29.92 34.93 67.96
N TYR A 801 31.10 34.46 67.53
CA TYR A 801 32.39 34.85 68.09
C TYR A 801 32.94 36.15 67.49
N GLU A 802 32.62 36.48 66.24
CA GLU A 802 33.07 37.70 65.57
C GLU A 802 32.29 38.98 65.96
N GLU A 803 31.01 38.88 66.34
CA GLU A 803 30.20 40.06 66.74
C GLU A 803 30.45 40.61 68.16
N GLY A 804 31.34 40.00 68.94
CA GLY A 804 32.06 40.66 70.04
C GLY A 804 31.28 41.34 71.18
N THR A 805 29.96 41.13 71.36
CA THR A 805 29.21 41.75 72.48
C THR A 805 28.15 40.83 73.11
N LEU A 806 28.21 40.73 74.45
CA LEU A 806 27.22 40.14 75.38
C LEU A 806 27.12 38.60 75.45
N THR A 807 28.13 37.99 76.08
CA THR A 807 28.24 36.57 76.47
C THR A 807 27.08 36.01 77.32
N GLY A 808 26.23 36.85 77.93
CA GLY A 808 25.09 36.42 78.76
C GLY A 808 23.77 36.18 78.00
N ILE A 809 23.45 37.02 77.01
CA ILE A 809 22.21 36.92 76.23
C ILE A 809 22.39 35.91 75.08
N PHE A 810 23.57 35.88 74.47
CA PHE A 810 23.90 34.93 73.42
C PHE A 810 23.98 33.49 73.90
N THR A 811 24.29 33.19 75.17
CA THR A 811 24.21 31.81 75.66
C THR A 811 22.75 31.34 75.77
N SER A 812 21.81 32.25 76.04
CA SER A 812 20.37 31.98 76.01
C SER A 812 19.85 31.88 74.57
N LEU A 813 20.29 32.76 73.66
CA LEU A 813 20.01 32.67 72.22
C LEU A 813 20.65 31.43 71.58
N LYS A 814 21.84 31.00 71.98
CA LYS A 814 22.50 29.75 71.57
C LYS A 814 21.69 28.56 72.07
N LYS A 815 21.15 28.60 73.29
CA LYS A 815 20.21 27.56 73.78
C LYS A 815 18.83 27.58 73.09
N THR A 816 18.39 28.73 72.57
CA THR A 816 17.11 28.91 71.87
C THR A 816 17.20 28.73 70.35
N PHE A 817 18.33 29.02 69.71
CA PHE A 817 18.61 28.80 68.29
C PHE A 817 19.26 27.43 68.08
N VAL A 818 20.40 27.12 68.72
CA VAL A 818 21.10 25.82 68.62
C VAL A 818 20.30 24.68 69.25
N GLY A 819 19.54 24.95 70.33
CA GLY A 819 18.60 23.96 70.90
C GLY A 819 17.35 23.69 70.07
N LEU A 820 17.08 24.48 69.02
CA LEU A 820 15.97 24.29 68.07
C LEU A 820 16.39 23.61 66.76
N PHE A 821 17.69 23.55 66.46
CA PHE A 821 18.24 22.90 65.27
C PHE A 821 18.31 21.39 65.51
N LYS A 822 17.19 20.73 65.28
CA LYS A 822 17.22 19.31 64.94
C LYS A 822 17.53 19.22 63.45
N THR A 823 18.56 18.48 63.09
CA THR A 823 18.87 18.05 61.70
C THR A 823 17.58 17.68 60.96
N ASP A 824 16.63 17.04 61.66
CA ASP A 824 15.28 16.71 61.20
C ASP A 824 14.51 17.88 60.58
N LYS A 825 14.55 19.09 61.15
CA LYS A 825 13.80 20.25 60.63
C LYS A 825 14.42 20.86 59.39
N LEU A 826 15.76 20.91 59.32
CA LEU A 826 16.46 21.36 58.12
C LEU A 826 16.24 20.37 56.98
N ARG A 827 16.30 19.07 57.30
CA ARG A 827 15.96 17.98 56.40
C ARG A 827 14.53 18.12 55.88
N GLU A 828 13.54 18.29 56.75
CA GLU A 828 12.14 18.53 56.35
C GLU A 828 11.99 19.77 55.45
N ALA A 829 12.71 20.86 55.76
CA ALA A 829 12.68 22.07 54.95
C ALA A 829 13.25 21.85 53.54
N ILE A 830 14.37 21.13 53.43
CA ILE A 830 15.04 20.84 52.15
C ILE A 830 14.26 19.79 51.34
N SER A 831 13.94 18.63 51.91
CA SER A 831 13.10 17.62 51.24
C SER A 831 11.73 18.18 50.85
N GLY A 832 11.12 18.96 51.73
CA GLY A 832 9.83 19.61 51.50
C GLY A 832 9.86 20.70 50.42
N ALA A 833 11.03 21.27 50.11
CA ALA A 833 11.18 22.36 49.14
C ALA A 833 11.15 21.90 47.68
N PHE A 834 11.37 20.62 47.41
CA PHE A 834 11.47 20.08 46.06
C PHE A 834 10.31 19.13 45.72
N GLU A 835 10.04 19.00 44.42
CA GLU A 835 9.07 18.05 43.87
C GLU A 835 9.54 17.52 42.52
N PHE A 836 8.97 16.41 42.07
CA PHE A 836 9.30 15.81 40.78
C PHE A 836 8.31 16.19 39.69
N THR A 837 8.81 16.42 38.48
CA THR A 837 7.99 16.55 37.27
C THR A 837 8.54 15.64 36.19
N TYR A 838 7.69 14.91 35.48
CA TYR A 838 8.14 14.10 34.35
C TYR A 838 8.25 14.94 33.08
N ASP A 839 9.46 15.03 32.51
CA ASP A 839 9.72 15.71 31.23
C ASP A 839 9.98 14.68 30.14
N PRO A 840 8.98 14.41 29.27
CA PRO A 840 9.08 13.39 28.22
C PRO A 840 10.04 13.78 27.08
N THR A 841 10.46 15.05 26.98
CA THR A 841 11.30 15.52 25.86
C THR A 841 12.78 15.59 26.19
N SER A 842 13.13 15.47 27.47
CA SER A 842 14.51 15.55 27.93
C SER A 842 15.31 14.35 27.43
N LYS A 843 16.46 14.60 26.79
CA LYS A 843 17.35 13.57 26.26
C LYS A 843 18.32 13.04 27.32
N ILE A 844 18.78 11.80 27.13
CA ILE A 844 19.75 11.11 27.99
C ILE A 844 20.99 10.78 27.15
N THR A 845 22.19 11.06 27.68
CA THR A 845 23.47 10.92 26.96
C THR A 845 23.95 9.47 26.80
N ASP A 846 23.45 8.52 27.61
CA ASP A 846 23.99 7.15 27.72
C ASP A 846 22.93 6.04 27.63
N SER A 847 21.97 6.14 26.71
CA SER A 847 21.02 5.04 26.42
C SER A 847 21.72 4.00 25.52
N SER A 848 22.09 2.85 26.10
CA SER A 848 22.76 1.76 25.36
C SER A 848 22.21 0.35 25.67
N ASP A 849 21.10 0.25 26.40
CA ASP A 849 20.57 -1.01 26.96
C ASP A 849 19.09 -1.26 26.64
N GLY A 850 18.51 -0.50 25.71
CA GLY A 850 17.09 -0.60 25.35
C GLY A 850 16.16 0.33 26.15
N SER A 851 16.68 1.11 27.11
CA SER A 851 15.96 2.23 27.72
C SER A 851 15.70 3.36 26.73
N SER A 852 14.57 4.07 26.86
CA SER A 852 14.29 5.22 25.97
C SER A 852 15.36 6.30 26.15
N SER A 853 15.87 6.82 25.03
CA SER A 853 16.85 7.92 25.00
C SER A 853 16.24 9.29 25.36
N THR A 854 14.93 9.32 25.65
CA THR A 854 14.15 10.50 26.01
C THR A 854 13.16 10.19 27.13
N GLY A 855 12.89 11.18 27.98
CA GLY A 855 11.93 11.07 29.08
C GLY A 855 12.60 10.79 30.42
N ARG A 856 12.58 11.78 31.33
CA ARG A 856 13.12 11.63 32.69
C ARG A 856 12.33 12.46 33.70
N TYR A 857 12.46 12.12 34.97
CA TYR A 857 12.05 13.00 36.06
C TYR A 857 13.01 14.19 36.18
N VAL A 858 12.47 15.34 36.53
CA VAL A 858 13.20 16.58 36.79
C VAL A 858 12.78 17.06 38.18
N LEU A 859 13.78 17.34 39.01
CA LEU A 859 13.53 17.93 40.32
C LEU A 859 13.22 19.43 40.11
N VAL A 860 12.19 19.92 40.78
CA VAL A 860 11.68 21.29 40.65
C VAL A 860 11.57 21.90 42.03
N ARG A 861 12.04 23.13 42.19
CA ARG A 861 11.88 23.89 43.44
C ARG A 861 10.45 24.44 43.51
N LYS A 862 9.70 24.09 44.57
CA LYS A 862 8.28 24.46 44.73
C LYS A 862 8.03 25.97 44.80
N SER A 863 8.95 26.73 45.40
CA SER A 863 8.76 28.17 45.65
C SER A 863 8.86 29.03 44.40
N ASN A 864 9.64 28.61 43.39
CA ASN A 864 9.96 29.42 42.21
C ASN A 864 9.75 28.68 40.87
N GLY A 865 9.50 27.36 40.90
CA GLY A 865 9.33 26.53 39.70
C GLY A 865 10.62 26.24 38.94
N ASN A 866 11.80 26.53 39.51
CA ASN A 866 13.07 26.31 38.85
C ASN A 866 13.36 24.81 38.72
N GLU A 867 13.68 24.39 37.51
CA GLU A 867 14.07 23.02 37.19
C GLU A 867 15.56 22.81 37.48
N ILE A 868 15.87 21.70 38.15
CA ILE A 868 17.25 21.31 38.48
C ILE A 868 17.74 20.37 37.38
N ARG A 869 18.53 20.92 36.45
CA ARG A 869 19.05 20.17 35.29
C ARG A 869 20.57 20.04 35.28
N THR A 870 21.26 20.80 36.12
CA THR A 870 22.71 20.78 36.28
C THR A 870 23.13 20.69 37.75
N LYS A 871 24.39 20.29 38.02
CA LYS A 871 25.00 20.36 39.36
C LYS A 871 24.88 21.78 39.93
N ALA A 872 25.12 22.81 39.12
CA ALA A 872 25.03 24.20 39.53
C ALA A 872 23.61 24.60 39.95
N ASP A 873 22.58 24.15 39.24
CA ASP A 873 21.19 24.40 39.62
C ASP A 873 20.87 23.78 40.98
N PHE A 874 21.30 22.53 41.19
CA PHE A 874 21.06 21.80 42.43
C PHE A 874 21.72 22.50 43.62
N VAL A 875 23.02 22.79 43.51
CA VAL A 875 23.79 23.51 44.54
C VAL A 875 23.15 24.84 44.89
N ARG A 876 22.81 25.63 43.87
CA ARG A 876 22.20 26.96 44.03
C ARG A 876 20.88 26.88 44.79
N GLU A 877 20.00 25.95 44.41
CA GLU A 877 18.68 25.82 45.03
C GLU A 877 18.75 25.22 46.45
N VAL A 878 19.62 24.23 46.71
CA VAL A 878 19.80 23.66 48.05
C VAL A 878 20.36 24.71 49.01
N ALA A 879 21.38 25.46 48.59
CA ALA A 879 21.94 26.55 49.39
C ALA A 879 20.89 27.63 49.68
N ASP A 880 20.05 27.98 48.69
CA ASP A 880 18.95 28.93 48.88
C ASP A 880 17.91 28.47 49.91
N VAL A 881 17.55 27.17 49.93
CA VAL A 881 16.69 26.62 51.00
C VAL A 881 17.35 26.80 52.36
N ALA A 882 18.62 26.41 52.50
CA ALA A 882 19.35 26.46 53.77
C ALA A 882 19.48 27.91 54.28
N ILE A 883 19.90 28.86 53.42
CA ILE A 883 20.00 30.29 53.74
C ILE A 883 18.64 30.84 54.19
N THR A 884 17.57 30.50 53.47
CA THR A 884 16.20 30.94 53.80
C THR A 884 15.73 30.36 55.13
N PHE A 885 15.98 29.07 55.36
CA PHE A 885 15.64 28.38 56.61
C PHE A 885 16.34 29.00 57.82
N LEU A 886 17.62 29.37 57.65
CA LEU A 886 18.43 30.03 58.66
C LEU A 886 18.13 31.53 58.81
N LYS A 887 17.33 32.10 57.91
CA LYS A 887 17.03 33.55 57.83
C LYS A 887 18.29 34.41 57.70
N LEU A 888 19.31 33.88 57.02
CA LEU A 888 20.54 34.62 56.73
C LEU A 888 20.27 35.69 55.67
N LYS A 889 21.01 36.79 55.75
CA LYS A 889 20.99 37.82 54.70
C LYS A 889 21.68 37.24 53.47
N SER A 890 21.08 37.35 52.29
CA SER A 890 21.58 36.65 51.11
C SER A 890 23.02 37.05 50.70
N ASP A 891 23.47 38.23 51.09
CA ASP A 891 24.80 38.80 50.79
C ASP A 891 25.76 38.77 52.00
N SER A 892 25.45 38.09 53.10
CA SER A 892 26.37 37.96 54.24
C SER A 892 27.42 36.87 54.01
N ASP A 893 28.58 37.00 54.67
CA ASP A 893 29.67 36.00 54.64
C ASP A 893 29.16 34.60 55.02
N ALA A 894 28.36 34.47 56.08
CA ALA A 894 27.74 33.20 56.45
C ALA A 894 26.85 32.59 55.35
N ALA A 895 26.19 33.40 54.52
CA ALA A 895 25.41 32.89 53.40
C ALA A 895 26.32 32.44 52.25
N GLN A 896 27.51 33.04 52.13
CA GLN A 896 28.54 32.59 51.20
C GLN A 896 29.15 31.27 51.68
N ASP A 897 29.44 31.11 52.97
CA ASP A 897 29.96 29.87 53.54
C ASP A 897 29.01 28.68 53.30
N VAL A 898 27.70 28.88 53.45
CA VAL A 898 26.70 27.86 53.08
C VAL A 898 26.79 27.47 51.60
N ARG A 899 26.95 28.44 50.70
CA ARG A 899 27.06 28.17 49.26
C ARG A 899 28.35 27.41 48.95
N ASP A 900 29.45 27.79 49.57
CA ASP A 900 30.75 27.18 49.35
C ASP A 900 30.75 25.73 49.84
N TYR A 901 30.17 25.46 51.01
CA TYR A 901 30.03 24.11 51.53
C TYR A 901 29.12 23.22 50.67
N VAL A 902 27.92 23.70 50.30
CA VAL A 902 26.99 22.94 49.42
C VAL A 902 27.61 22.70 48.03
N SER A 903 28.55 23.55 47.60
CA SER A 903 29.31 23.37 46.36
C SER A 903 30.47 22.36 46.48
N SER A 904 30.89 22.03 47.70
CA SER A 904 32.07 21.19 47.97
C SER A 904 31.88 19.75 47.50
N ASP A 905 32.99 19.08 47.16
CA ASP A 905 32.96 17.67 46.80
C ASP A 905 32.50 16.79 48.00
N ALA A 906 32.79 17.21 49.23
CA ALA A 906 32.34 16.52 50.44
C ALA A 906 30.80 16.42 50.50
N PHE A 907 30.10 17.54 50.28
CA PHE A 907 28.63 17.54 50.23
C PHE A 907 28.12 16.78 49.00
N ILE A 908 28.71 17.04 47.83
CA ILE A 908 28.24 16.51 46.56
C ILE A 908 28.38 14.98 46.49
N ASP A 909 29.48 14.41 46.97
CA ASP A 909 29.71 12.98 46.98
C ASP A 909 28.69 12.24 47.87
N LYS A 910 28.27 12.87 48.98
CA LYS A 910 27.24 12.32 49.89
C LYS A 910 25.87 12.26 49.24
N VAL A 911 25.51 13.30 48.47
CA VAL A 911 24.22 13.41 47.77
C VAL A 911 24.25 12.83 46.34
N THR A 912 25.36 12.20 45.94
CA THR A 912 25.48 11.47 44.67
C THR A 912 26.06 10.07 44.83
N PRO A 913 25.47 9.21 45.69
CA PRO A 913 26.05 7.91 45.99
C PRO A 913 26.07 6.97 44.79
N GLY A 914 27.06 6.07 44.77
CA GLY A 914 27.28 5.10 43.69
C GLY A 914 28.40 5.51 42.75
N THR A 915 28.70 4.67 41.76
CA THR A 915 29.76 4.93 40.77
C THR A 915 29.33 4.51 39.37
N GLY A 916 29.92 5.12 38.34
CA GLY A 916 29.65 4.79 36.95
C GLY A 916 28.17 4.99 36.56
N LYS A 917 27.59 4.04 35.81
CA LYS A 917 26.20 4.11 35.34
C LYS A 917 25.14 4.03 36.44
N ASN A 918 25.51 3.58 37.64
CA ASN A 918 24.60 3.41 38.77
C ASN A 918 24.67 4.57 39.78
N GLN A 919 25.44 5.62 39.48
CA GLN A 919 25.54 6.79 40.35
C GLN A 919 24.20 7.55 40.38
N TYR A 920 23.73 7.87 41.57
CA TYR A 920 22.56 8.74 41.74
C TYR A 920 22.96 10.20 41.50
N LEU A 921 22.20 10.92 40.68
CA LEU A 921 22.45 12.32 40.37
C LEU A 921 21.14 13.12 40.49
N PRO A 922 20.99 14.02 41.49
CA PRO A 922 19.79 14.84 41.69
C PRO A 922 19.33 15.58 40.42
N TRP A 923 20.29 16.09 39.65
CA TRP A 923 20.10 16.85 38.39
C TRP A 923 20.03 15.97 37.13
N GLN A 924 20.22 14.66 37.25
CA GLN A 924 20.21 13.70 36.14
C GLN A 924 19.51 12.41 36.58
N GLN A 925 18.22 12.54 36.92
CA GLN A 925 17.39 11.39 37.27
C GLN A 925 17.27 10.41 36.09
N SER A 926 17.13 9.12 36.41
CA SER A 926 16.97 8.05 35.42
C SER A 926 15.68 8.17 34.61
N SER A 927 15.69 7.65 33.38
CA SER A 927 14.49 7.36 32.60
C SER A 927 13.62 6.31 33.28
N GLY A 928 12.32 6.34 32.96
CA GLY A 928 11.36 5.32 33.39
C GLY A 928 10.77 5.56 34.79
N GLY A 929 9.75 4.78 35.12
CA GLY A 929 8.98 4.87 36.37
C GLY A 929 8.47 3.49 36.82
N GLN A 930 7.71 3.47 37.92
CA GLN A 930 7.17 2.25 38.50
C GLN A 930 5.73 2.01 38.03
N THR A 931 5.51 0.95 37.25
CA THR A 931 4.16 0.57 36.77
C THR A 931 3.18 0.38 37.93
N GLY A 932 3.62 -0.23 39.02
CA GLY A 932 2.79 -0.45 40.21
C GLY A 932 2.28 0.85 40.85
N GLU A 933 3.12 1.88 40.94
CA GLU A 933 2.73 3.18 41.49
C GLU A 933 1.73 3.91 40.59
N ALA A 934 1.93 3.86 39.26
CA ALA A 934 0.99 4.42 38.28
C ALA A 934 -0.36 3.71 38.34
N THR A 935 -0.37 2.37 38.42
CA THR A 935 -1.60 1.58 38.56
C THR A 935 -2.32 1.91 39.85
N ARG A 936 -1.61 2.00 40.99
CA ARG A 936 -2.22 2.38 42.28
C ARG A 936 -2.86 3.76 42.25
N ALA A 937 -2.19 4.74 41.63
CA ALA A 937 -2.73 6.10 41.49
C ALA A 937 -4.07 6.14 40.74
N LEU A 938 -4.30 5.21 39.79
CA LEU A 938 -5.54 5.13 39.02
C LEU A 938 -6.60 4.21 39.65
N PHE A 939 -6.21 3.09 40.26
CA PHE A 939 -7.13 1.99 40.59
C PHE A 939 -7.22 1.64 42.08
N GLY A 940 -6.35 2.19 42.93
CA GLY A 940 -6.43 2.01 44.39
C GLY A 940 -5.09 1.62 45.02
N ASP A 941 -4.89 2.01 46.28
CA ASP A 941 -3.64 1.78 47.02
C ASP A 941 -3.49 0.38 47.61
N ASP A 942 -4.58 -0.36 47.69
CA ASP A 942 -4.61 -1.74 48.15
C ASP A 942 -4.05 -2.74 47.13
N LEU A 943 -3.69 -2.28 45.92
CA LEU A 943 -3.08 -3.12 44.89
C LEU A 943 -1.62 -3.46 45.20
N THR A 944 -1.31 -4.76 45.19
CA THR A 944 0.01 -5.30 45.50
C THR A 944 0.65 -5.94 44.26
N HIS A 945 1.97 -6.19 44.35
CA HIS A 945 2.67 -6.97 43.34
C HIS A 945 2.53 -8.45 43.66
N GLN A 946 1.91 -9.20 42.76
CA GLN A 946 1.82 -10.65 42.84
C GLN A 946 2.73 -11.25 41.78
N GLN A 947 3.78 -11.95 42.19
CA GLN A 947 4.66 -12.66 41.27
C GLN A 947 3.89 -13.83 40.66
N MET A 948 3.79 -13.84 39.33
CA MET A 948 3.20 -14.95 38.57
C MET A 948 4.28 -15.95 38.19
N SER A 949 5.45 -15.47 37.79
CA SER A 949 6.58 -16.33 37.43
C SER A 949 7.89 -15.65 37.78
N ALA A 950 8.78 -16.38 38.47
CA ALA A 950 10.12 -15.89 38.78
C ALA A 950 10.97 -15.72 37.51
N LYS A 951 12.04 -14.92 37.62
CA LYS A 951 13.04 -14.79 36.56
C LYS A 951 13.77 -16.12 36.36
N ALA A 952 13.88 -16.57 35.10
CA ALA A 952 14.67 -17.75 34.78
C ALA A 952 16.16 -17.49 35.02
N THR A 953 16.85 -18.46 35.62
CA THR A 953 18.29 -18.41 35.87
C THR A 953 18.98 -19.57 35.16
N GLY A 954 20.02 -19.30 34.37
CA GLY A 954 20.75 -20.32 33.60
C GLY A 954 20.16 -20.60 32.21
N VAL A 955 20.59 -21.72 31.60
CA VAL A 955 20.04 -22.25 30.35
C VAL A 955 18.78 -23.03 30.70
N VAL A 956 17.65 -22.64 30.10
CA VAL A 956 16.34 -23.28 30.30
C VAL A 956 15.80 -23.73 28.95
N ASP A 957 15.01 -24.79 28.96
CA ASP A 957 14.18 -25.13 27.81
C ASP A 957 13.12 -24.04 27.61
N MET A 958 13.01 -23.52 26.38
CA MET A 958 12.14 -22.38 26.11
C MET A 958 10.68 -22.78 25.95
N GLY A 959 10.40 -24.03 25.55
CA GLY A 959 9.05 -24.59 25.51
C GLY A 959 8.49 -24.71 26.92
N ASP A 960 9.21 -25.42 27.80
CA ASP A 960 8.85 -25.61 29.22
C ASP A 960 8.68 -24.24 29.91
N ARG A 961 9.61 -23.32 29.65
CA ARG A 961 9.56 -21.98 30.25
C ARG A 961 8.32 -21.20 29.81
N THR A 962 7.93 -21.31 28.55
CA THR A 962 6.77 -20.58 28.01
C THR A 962 5.47 -21.18 28.53
N GLU A 963 5.41 -22.52 28.65
CA GLU A 963 4.30 -23.23 29.30
C GLU A 963 4.13 -22.76 30.76
N ASP A 964 5.22 -22.73 31.53
CA ASP A 964 5.21 -22.26 32.92
C ASP A 964 4.65 -20.84 33.06
N VAL A 965 5.05 -19.92 32.16
CA VAL A 965 4.56 -18.54 32.17
C VAL A 965 3.05 -18.51 31.92
N LEU A 966 2.56 -19.27 30.93
CA LEU A 966 1.14 -19.32 30.60
C LEU A 966 0.30 -19.91 31.74
N THR A 967 0.69 -21.09 32.22
CA THR A 967 -0.03 -21.82 33.28
C THR A 967 -0.12 -20.99 34.56
N ASN A 968 1.00 -20.40 34.99
CA ASN A 968 0.99 -19.57 36.20
C ASN A 968 0.21 -18.26 36.01
N MET A 969 0.21 -17.69 34.80
CA MET A 969 -0.62 -16.51 34.51
C MET A 969 -2.12 -16.85 34.59
N LEU A 970 -2.55 -17.97 34.00
CA LEU A 970 -3.94 -18.42 34.06
C LEU A 970 -4.36 -18.75 35.50
N ASP A 971 -3.51 -19.41 36.28
CA ASP A 971 -3.73 -19.72 37.70
C ASP A 971 -3.94 -18.45 38.54
N ASN A 972 -3.17 -17.38 38.26
CA ASN A 972 -3.32 -16.08 38.92
C ASN A 972 -4.64 -15.36 38.58
N PHE A 973 -5.36 -15.79 37.54
CA PHE A 973 -6.58 -15.15 37.06
C PHE A 973 -7.83 -16.03 37.15
N ILE A 974 -7.77 -17.16 37.86
CA ILE A 974 -8.94 -18.03 38.09
C ILE A 974 -10.10 -17.19 38.64
N GLY A 975 -11.23 -17.21 37.93
CA GLY A 975 -12.45 -16.50 38.32
C GLY A 975 -12.37 -14.97 38.26
N SER A 976 -11.31 -14.39 37.68
CA SER A 976 -11.17 -12.93 37.55
C SER A 976 -12.22 -12.36 36.60
N PRO A 977 -13.08 -11.42 37.04
CA PRO A 977 -14.03 -10.75 36.15
C PRO A 977 -13.39 -9.60 35.35
N ALA A 978 -12.10 -9.33 35.56
CA ALA A 978 -11.42 -8.19 34.93
C ALA A 978 -11.15 -8.45 33.44
N GLU A 979 -11.51 -7.51 32.57
CA GLU A 979 -11.16 -7.57 31.14
C GLU A 979 -9.66 -7.30 30.92
N MET A 980 -9.08 -6.38 31.70
CA MET A 980 -7.67 -6.04 31.69
C MET A 980 -7.09 -6.00 33.11
N VAL A 981 -5.90 -6.58 33.28
CA VAL A 981 -5.11 -6.50 34.52
C VAL A 981 -3.73 -5.96 34.18
N THR A 982 -3.27 -4.93 34.89
CA THR A 982 -1.93 -4.39 34.64
C THR A 982 -0.88 -5.37 35.15
N ILE A 983 0.03 -5.76 34.27
CA ILE A 983 1.13 -6.68 34.55
C ILE A 983 2.46 -6.06 34.11
N ARG A 984 3.56 -6.70 34.46
CA ARG A 984 4.89 -6.29 34.03
C ARG A 984 5.83 -7.47 33.87
N THR A 985 6.75 -7.32 32.92
CA THR A 985 8.04 -8.03 32.95
C THR A 985 9.02 -7.18 33.76
N VAL A 986 9.42 -7.65 34.94
CA VAL A 986 10.16 -6.84 35.93
C VAL A 986 11.50 -6.38 35.34
N GLY A 987 11.72 -5.07 35.35
CA GLY A 987 12.91 -4.44 34.78
C GLY A 987 12.87 -4.24 33.26
N MET A 988 11.78 -4.62 32.58
CA MET A 988 11.64 -4.51 31.13
C MET A 988 10.47 -3.63 30.71
N HIS A 989 9.21 -4.03 30.97
CA HIS A 989 8.04 -3.35 30.40
C HIS A 989 6.77 -3.53 31.26
N GLY A 990 5.93 -2.50 31.31
CA GLY A 990 4.58 -2.55 31.89
C GLY A 990 3.53 -2.60 30.78
N PHE A 991 2.52 -3.45 30.92
CA PHE A 991 1.49 -3.71 29.92
C PHE A 991 0.24 -4.36 30.57
N ASN A 992 -0.74 -4.86 29.79
CA ASN A 992 -1.97 -5.41 30.37
C ASN A 992 -2.23 -6.85 29.92
N ALA A 993 -2.43 -7.77 30.87
CA ALA A 993 -2.96 -9.10 30.60
C ALA A 993 -4.43 -9.00 30.19
N LEU A 994 -4.90 -10.00 29.43
CA LEU A 994 -6.28 -10.13 28.96
C LEU A 994 -6.90 -11.44 29.52
N PRO A 995 -7.26 -11.52 30.81
CA PRO A 995 -7.70 -12.77 31.44
C PRO A 995 -8.92 -13.42 30.77
N ASN A 996 -9.76 -12.60 30.15
CA ASN A 996 -11.03 -12.99 29.55
C ASN A 996 -11.02 -12.90 28.03
N ASP A 997 -9.85 -12.88 27.38
CA ASP A 997 -9.78 -12.99 25.93
C ASP A 997 -10.40 -14.34 25.48
N PRO A 998 -11.29 -14.35 24.46
CA PRO A 998 -11.97 -15.57 24.03
C PRO A 998 -11.04 -16.69 23.59
N SER A 999 -9.81 -16.37 23.14
CA SER A 999 -8.83 -17.40 22.78
C SER A 999 -8.43 -18.28 23.97
N LEU A 1000 -8.48 -17.74 25.20
CA LEU A 1000 -8.08 -18.45 26.42
C LEU A 1000 -9.16 -19.41 26.96
N ASP A 1001 -10.38 -19.39 26.42
CA ASP A 1001 -11.51 -20.12 27.01
C ASP A 1001 -11.28 -21.63 27.12
N LYS A 1002 -10.53 -22.22 26.17
CA LYS A 1002 -10.16 -23.64 26.21
C LYS A 1002 -9.05 -23.97 27.21
N LEU A 1003 -8.33 -22.97 27.71
CA LEU A 1003 -7.21 -23.13 28.65
C LEU A 1003 -7.61 -22.86 30.11
N LYS A 1004 -8.73 -22.16 30.33
CA LYS A 1004 -9.23 -21.87 31.68
C LYS A 1004 -9.60 -23.16 32.41
N GLY A 1005 -9.44 -23.17 33.72
CA GLY A 1005 -9.83 -24.26 34.61
C GLY A 1005 -10.28 -23.71 35.96
N LYS A 1006 -10.96 -24.52 36.77
CA LYS A 1006 -11.39 -24.11 38.12
C LYS A 1006 -10.25 -24.12 39.15
N ASP A 1007 -9.17 -24.83 38.82
CA ASP A 1007 -7.96 -24.98 39.62
C ASP A 1007 -6.75 -25.18 38.68
N LYS A 1008 -5.54 -25.10 39.25
CA LYS A 1008 -4.28 -25.22 38.51
C LYS A 1008 -4.16 -26.54 37.75
N ALA A 1009 -4.61 -27.66 38.32
CA ALA A 1009 -4.50 -28.97 37.68
C ALA A 1009 -5.37 -29.07 36.43
N GLU A 1010 -6.57 -28.48 36.44
CA GLU A 1010 -7.41 -28.39 35.25
C GLU A 1010 -6.80 -27.48 34.18
N ILE A 1011 -6.17 -26.37 34.58
CA ILE A 1011 -5.43 -25.48 33.66
C ILE A 1011 -4.27 -26.26 32.99
N GLU A 1012 -3.43 -26.93 33.77
CA GLU A 1012 -2.30 -27.73 33.27
C GLU A 1012 -2.78 -28.80 32.28
N ALA A 1013 -3.86 -29.52 32.60
CA ALA A 1013 -4.45 -30.50 31.70
C ALA A 1013 -4.98 -29.88 30.39
N ASN A 1014 -5.57 -28.68 30.48
CA ASN A 1014 -6.07 -27.96 29.32
C ASN A 1014 -4.95 -27.40 28.46
N VAL A 1015 -3.88 -26.85 29.06
CA VAL A 1015 -2.67 -26.40 28.36
C VAL A 1015 -1.98 -27.58 27.66
N GLN A 1016 -1.80 -28.70 28.36
CA GLN A 1016 -1.25 -29.92 27.77
C GLN A 1016 -2.03 -30.34 26.52
N LYS A 1017 -3.35 -30.42 26.61
CA LYS A 1017 -4.21 -30.89 25.51
C LYS A 1017 -4.31 -29.89 24.35
N HIS A 1018 -4.46 -28.60 24.65
CA HIS A 1018 -4.84 -27.59 23.66
C HIS A 1018 -3.67 -26.78 23.12
N LEU A 1019 -2.50 -26.83 23.76
CA LEU A 1019 -1.27 -26.19 23.29
C LEU A 1019 -0.17 -27.21 22.99
N ILE A 1020 0.20 -28.06 23.96
CA ILE A 1020 1.36 -28.97 23.82
C ILE A 1020 1.09 -30.10 22.82
N GLU A 1021 0.08 -30.93 23.07
CA GLU A 1021 -0.30 -32.03 22.18
C GLU A 1021 -0.73 -31.52 20.80
N ALA A 1022 -1.34 -30.34 20.74
CA ALA A 1022 -1.68 -29.67 19.50
C ALA A 1022 -0.43 -29.25 18.70
N GLY A 1023 0.61 -28.75 19.38
CA GLY A 1023 1.91 -28.43 18.79
C GLY A 1023 2.67 -29.67 18.31
N ASP A 1024 2.64 -30.77 19.08
CA ASP A 1024 3.21 -32.05 18.67
C ASP A 1024 2.52 -32.62 17.42
N ALA A 1025 1.19 -32.56 17.37
CA ALA A 1025 0.46 -32.96 16.16
C ALA A 1025 0.77 -32.05 14.96
N LEU A 1026 1.06 -30.78 15.21
CA LEU A 1026 1.37 -29.79 14.17
C LEU A 1026 2.74 -30.05 13.52
N LYS A 1027 3.79 -30.29 14.32
CA LYS A 1027 5.16 -30.50 13.81
C LYS A 1027 5.30 -31.76 12.96
N ASP A 1028 4.48 -32.78 13.26
CA ASP A 1028 4.47 -34.06 12.56
C ASP A 1028 3.45 -34.08 11.40
N LYS A 1029 2.75 -32.97 11.14
CA LYS A 1029 1.73 -32.88 10.09
C LYS A 1029 2.36 -32.97 8.71
N LYS A 1030 2.20 -34.14 8.10
CA LYS A 1030 2.63 -34.44 6.73
C LYS A 1030 1.72 -33.78 5.70
N MET A 1031 2.35 -33.09 4.74
CA MET A 1031 1.66 -32.44 3.63
C MET A 1031 1.88 -33.23 2.34
N GLU A 1032 0.80 -33.39 1.57
CA GLU A 1032 0.87 -33.85 0.18
C GLU A 1032 1.70 -32.89 -0.67
N GLU A 1033 2.35 -33.40 -1.73
CA GLU A 1033 3.26 -32.62 -2.57
C GLU A 1033 2.64 -31.29 -3.02
N GLY A 1034 1.42 -31.33 -3.57
CA GLY A 1034 0.73 -30.14 -4.08
C GLY A 1034 0.46 -29.08 -3.01
N ARG A 1035 0.22 -29.51 -1.76
CA ARG A 1035 -0.01 -28.59 -0.63
C ARG A 1035 1.29 -27.94 -0.16
N ALA A 1036 2.36 -28.74 -0.05
CA ALA A 1036 3.68 -28.24 0.32
C ALA A 1036 4.20 -27.23 -0.72
N GLN A 1037 4.03 -27.55 -2.01
CA GLN A 1037 4.37 -26.67 -3.12
C GLN A 1037 3.57 -25.37 -3.10
N TYR A 1038 2.26 -25.43 -2.85
CA TYR A 1038 1.44 -24.24 -2.74
C TYR A 1038 1.92 -23.28 -1.65
N LEU A 1039 2.24 -23.80 -0.46
CA LEU A 1039 2.74 -22.98 0.65
C LEU A 1039 4.13 -22.41 0.38
N PHE A 1040 5.02 -23.22 -0.19
CA PHE A 1040 6.32 -22.77 -0.65
C PHE A 1040 6.19 -21.63 -1.65
N ASP A 1041 5.37 -21.81 -2.69
CA ASP A 1041 5.18 -20.83 -3.76
C ASP A 1041 4.58 -19.52 -3.22
N GLN A 1042 3.69 -19.58 -2.22
CA GLN A 1042 3.18 -18.38 -1.54
C GLN A 1042 4.28 -17.58 -0.83
N GLN A 1043 5.17 -18.26 -0.10
CA GLN A 1043 6.26 -17.61 0.63
C GLN A 1043 7.29 -17.00 -0.33
N ILE A 1044 7.63 -17.70 -1.41
CA ILE A 1044 8.47 -17.15 -2.48
C ILE A 1044 7.81 -15.94 -3.13
N ALA A 1045 6.49 -16.00 -3.41
CA ALA A 1045 5.75 -14.87 -3.97
C ALA A 1045 5.75 -13.65 -3.04
N ALA A 1046 5.71 -13.85 -1.72
CA ALA A 1046 5.83 -12.77 -0.74
C ALA A 1046 7.21 -12.08 -0.82
N HIS A 1047 8.29 -12.84 -0.99
CA HIS A 1047 9.64 -12.28 -1.22
C HIS A 1047 9.77 -11.58 -2.57
N ARG A 1048 9.07 -12.05 -3.61
CA ARG A 1048 9.04 -11.45 -4.94
C ARG A 1048 8.26 -10.13 -4.97
N LYS A 1049 7.28 -9.94 -4.07
CA LYS A 1049 6.41 -8.77 -4.03
C LYS A 1049 7.21 -7.49 -3.82
N GLY A 1050 7.08 -6.56 -4.77
CA GLY A 1050 7.79 -5.26 -4.72
C GLY A 1050 9.26 -5.32 -5.13
N LEU A 1051 9.76 -6.49 -5.54
CA LEU A 1051 11.09 -6.62 -6.12
C LEU A 1051 11.07 -6.14 -7.57
N SER A 1052 12.00 -5.25 -7.92
CA SER A 1052 12.13 -4.70 -9.28
C SER A 1052 13.51 -4.93 -9.90
N ASP A 1053 14.48 -5.37 -9.10
CA ASP A 1053 15.82 -5.68 -9.56
C ASP A 1053 15.82 -7.04 -10.28
N PRO A 1054 16.11 -7.09 -11.59
CA PRO A 1054 16.11 -8.34 -12.35
C PRO A 1054 17.13 -9.37 -11.85
N ALA A 1055 18.26 -8.94 -11.28
CA ALA A 1055 19.27 -9.86 -10.76
C ALA A 1055 18.78 -10.55 -9.49
N LEU A 1056 18.19 -9.80 -8.57
CA LEU A 1056 17.58 -10.37 -7.37
C LEU A 1056 16.39 -11.27 -7.70
N ILE A 1057 15.57 -10.89 -8.71
CA ILE A 1057 14.47 -11.73 -9.20
C ILE A 1057 15.01 -13.06 -9.76
N ALA A 1058 16.07 -13.02 -10.56
CA ALA A 1058 16.66 -14.22 -11.14
C ALA A 1058 17.24 -15.18 -10.07
N LEU A 1059 17.87 -14.63 -9.03
CA LEU A 1059 18.37 -15.43 -7.89
C LEU A 1059 17.22 -16.08 -7.12
N LEU A 1060 16.16 -15.31 -6.81
CA LEU A 1060 14.98 -15.85 -6.13
C LEU A 1060 14.28 -16.94 -6.97
N ASP A 1061 14.13 -16.72 -8.27
CA ASP A 1061 13.51 -17.70 -9.18
C ASP A 1061 14.36 -18.98 -9.32
N ALA A 1062 15.69 -18.84 -9.34
CA ALA A 1062 16.60 -19.98 -9.38
C ALA A 1062 16.58 -20.80 -8.07
N GLY A 1063 16.65 -20.13 -6.92
CA GLY A 1063 16.54 -20.77 -5.61
C GLY A 1063 15.18 -21.44 -5.41
N ALA A 1064 14.10 -20.77 -5.82
CA ALA A 1064 12.75 -21.35 -5.81
C ALA A 1064 12.67 -22.62 -6.66
N ALA A 1065 13.21 -22.63 -7.88
CA ALA A 1065 13.20 -23.81 -8.74
C ALA A 1065 14.05 -24.96 -8.18
N ALA A 1066 15.17 -24.67 -7.51
CA ALA A 1066 16.10 -25.67 -6.98
C ALA A 1066 15.58 -26.35 -5.69
N HIS A 1067 14.83 -25.62 -4.87
CA HIS A 1067 14.41 -26.07 -3.54
C HIS A 1067 12.90 -26.28 -3.39
N ARG A 1068 12.13 -26.15 -4.48
CA ARG A 1068 10.69 -26.45 -4.46
C ARG A 1068 10.45 -27.90 -3.99
N PRO A 1069 9.61 -28.13 -2.95
CA PRO A 1069 9.38 -29.47 -2.43
C PRO A 1069 8.89 -30.47 -3.49
N THR A 1070 9.44 -31.69 -3.45
CA THR A 1070 9.06 -32.81 -4.31
C THR A 1070 8.74 -34.04 -3.45
N GLY A 1071 7.64 -34.74 -3.75
CA GLY A 1071 7.19 -35.90 -2.99
C GLY A 1071 6.19 -35.57 -1.89
N ASP A 1072 5.45 -36.61 -1.50
CA ASP A 1072 4.50 -36.56 -0.39
C ASP A 1072 5.22 -36.65 0.97
N ASP A 1073 4.51 -36.30 2.05
CA ASP A 1073 4.99 -36.31 3.44
C ASP A 1073 5.96 -35.19 3.84
N THR A 1074 5.92 -34.03 3.17
CA THR A 1074 6.72 -32.86 3.61
C THR A 1074 6.21 -32.35 4.96
N THR A 1075 7.09 -32.27 5.97
CA THR A 1075 6.77 -31.70 7.29
C THR A 1075 6.95 -30.18 7.31
N PRO A 1076 6.37 -29.45 8.28
CA PRO A 1076 6.59 -28.00 8.40
C PRO A 1076 8.07 -27.61 8.54
N ALA A 1077 8.86 -28.41 9.27
CA ALA A 1077 10.30 -28.17 9.40
C ALA A 1077 11.04 -28.31 8.05
N GLN A 1078 10.67 -29.30 7.25
CA GLN A 1078 11.22 -29.50 5.91
C GLN A 1078 10.80 -28.37 4.95
N LEU A 1079 9.54 -27.93 5.02
CA LEU A 1079 9.04 -26.80 4.24
C LEU A 1079 9.77 -25.49 4.61
N ASN A 1080 9.92 -25.19 5.90
CA ASN A 1080 10.65 -24.01 6.38
C ASN A 1080 12.09 -24.03 5.87
N LYS A 1081 12.77 -25.18 5.98
CA LYS A 1081 14.12 -25.34 5.45
C LYS A 1081 14.19 -25.12 3.94
N ALA A 1082 13.24 -25.68 3.18
CA ALA A 1082 13.19 -25.48 1.74
C ALA A 1082 13.08 -23.99 1.38
N VAL A 1083 12.27 -23.22 2.11
CA VAL A 1083 12.13 -21.78 1.90
C VAL A 1083 13.40 -21.03 2.29
N GLU A 1084 14.01 -21.33 3.44
CA GLU A 1084 15.30 -20.76 3.85
C GLU A 1084 16.39 -20.97 2.79
N ASP A 1085 16.52 -22.20 2.29
CA ASP A 1085 17.48 -22.55 1.25
C ASP A 1085 17.16 -21.82 -0.08
N ALA A 1086 15.87 -21.69 -0.44
CA ALA A 1086 15.43 -21.02 -1.68
C ALA A 1086 15.72 -19.51 -1.70
N VAL A 1087 15.72 -18.85 -0.54
CA VAL A 1087 15.91 -17.39 -0.45
C VAL A 1087 17.34 -16.99 -0.12
N GLU A 1088 18.23 -17.94 0.19
CA GLU A 1088 19.58 -17.69 0.71
C GLU A 1088 20.40 -16.79 -0.21
N ASP A 1089 20.61 -17.19 -1.46
CA ASP A 1089 21.41 -16.43 -2.43
C ASP A 1089 20.83 -15.03 -2.70
N TYR A 1090 19.50 -14.94 -2.78
CA TYR A 1090 18.79 -13.67 -2.93
C TYR A 1090 19.03 -12.75 -1.72
N ILE A 1091 18.95 -13.27 -0.50
CA ILE A 1091 19.16 -12.50 0.73
C ILE A 1091 20.62 -12.06 0.83
N ASP A 1092 21.57 -12.94 0.55
CA ASP A 1092 23.00 -12.63 0.64
C ASP A 1092 23.40 -11.56 -0.38
N GLU A 1093 22.83 -11.58 -1.60
CA GLU A 1093 23.03 -10.52 -2.58
C GLU A 1093 22.36 -9.20 -2.14
N LYS A 1094 21.12 -9.26 -1.65
CA LYS A 1094 20.39 -8.10 -1.14
C LYS A 1094 21.11 -7.43 0.02
N ALA A 1095 21.71 -8.21 0.93
CA ALA A 1095 22.42 -7.71 2.10
C ALA A 1095 23.65 -6.86 1.74
N LYS A 1096 24.29 -7.10 0.60
CA LYS A 1096 25.44 -6.30 0.11
C LYS A 1096 25.10 -4.83 -0.14
N THR A 1097 23.83 -4.50 -0.28
CA THR A 1097 23.36 -3.10 -0.45
C THR A 1097 23.31 -2.31 0.86
N TYR A 1098 23.53 -2.96 2.01
CA TYR A 1098 23.47 -2.34 3.33
C TYR A 1098 24.88 -2.03 3.88
N PRO A 1099 25.02 -1.02 4.77
CA PRO A 1099 26.33 -0.64 5.34
C PRO A 1099 27.05 -1.77 6.11
N ASP A 1100 26.29 -2.70 6.69
CA ASP A 1100 26.80 -3.89 7.38
C ASP A 1100 26.10 -5.14 6.78
N PRO A 1101 26.66 -5.73 5.72
CA PRO A 1101 26.03 -6.86 5.03
C PRO A 1101 25.85 -8.09 5.92
N ALA A 1102 26.77 -8.35 6.85
CA ALA A 1102 26.68 -9.52 7.73
C ALA A 1102 25.49 -9.40 8.69
N LYS A 1103 25.35 -8.22 9.32
CA LYS A 1103 24.21 -7.94 10.21
C LYS A 1103 22.89 -7.88 9.45
N ALA A 1104 22.89 -7.28 8.25
CA ALA A 1104 21.71 -7.23 7.39
C ALA A 1104 21.28 -8.64 6.94
N GLY A 1105 22.23 -9.47 6.49
CA GLY A 1105 21.99 -10.86 6.08
C GLY A 1105 21.41 -11.69 7.22
N ALA A 1106 22.01 -11.64 8.42
CA ALA A 1106 21.49 -12.33 9.59
C ALA A 1106 20.06 -11.88 9.94
N TRP A 1107 19.78 -10.58 9.87
CA TRP A 1107 18.43 -10.04 10.09
C TRP A 1107 17.43 -10.51 9.03
N PHE A 1108 17.80 -10.50 7.76
CA PHE A 1108 16.95 -10.97 6.66
C PHE A 1108 16.64 -12.46 6.77
N LYS A 1109 17.64 -13.30 7.08
CA LYS A 1109 17.45 -14.76 7.27
C LYS A 1109 16.52 -15.03 8.46
N MET A 1110 16.76 -14.37 9.60
CA MET A 1110 15.87 -14.45 10.78
C MET A 1110 14.43 -14.02 10.44
N LYS A 1111 14.27 -12.96 9.65
CA LYS A 1111 12.96 -12.47 9.23
C LYS A 1111 12.26 -13.44 8.28
N ALA A 1112 12.97 -13.99 7.28
CA ALA A 1112 12.40 -14.96 6.35
C ALA A 1112 11.90 -16.21 7.09
N ALA A 1113 12.70 -16.74 8.02
CA ALA A 1113 12.29 -17.87 8.86
C ALA A 1113 11.06 -17.53 9.74
N ALA A 1114 11.00 -16.33 10.32
CA ALA A 1114 9.86 -15.90 11.13
C ALA A 1114 8.59 -15.72 10.29
N ASP A 1115 8.69 -15.11 9.10
CA ASP A 1115 7.57 -14.91 8.17
C ASP A 1115 7.05 -16.28 7.69
N ALA A 1116 7.94 -17.22 7.34
CA ALA A 1116 7.60 -18.58 6.95
C ALA A 1116 6.82 -19.34 8.04
N LYS A 1117 7.31 -19.26 9.29
CA LYS A 1117 6.61 -19.83 10.46
C LYS A 1117 5.25 -19.17 10.70
N SER A 1118 5.15 -17.85 10.57
CA SER A 1118 3.87 -17.13 10.72
C SER A 1118 2.84 -17.61 9.71
N ASP A 1119 3.22 -17.81 8.45
CA ASP A 1119 2.31 -18.27 7.40
C ASP A 1119 1.87 -19.72 7.64
N MET A 1120 2.79 -20.59 8.06
CA MET A 1120 2.47 -21.98 8.40
C MET A 1120 1.55 -22.08 9.62
N MET A 1121 1.76 -21.30 10.68
CA MET A 1121 0.87 -21.32 11.86
C MET A 1121 -0.57 -21.03 11.45
N LYS A 1122 -0.77 -19.98 10.66
CA LYS A 1122 -2.08 -19.55 10.18
C LYS A 1122 -2.73 -20.60 9.28
N ASP A 1123 -1.96 -21.17 8.38
CA ASP A 1123 -2.47 -22.08 7.36
C ASP A 1123 -2.72 -23.51 7.88
N LEU A 1124 -1.85 -24.00 8.76
CA LEU A 1124 -1.96 -25.33 9.35
C LEU A 1124 -2.93 -25.37 10.54
N GLY A 1125 -3.31 -24.22 11.10
CA GLY A 1125 -4.29 -24.07 12.17
C GLY A 1125 -3.69 -24.20 13.56
N ALA A 1126 -2.51 -23.63 13.76
CA ALA A 1126 -1.88 -23.58 15.08
C ALA A 1126 -2.82 -22.86 16.07
N PRO A 1127 -3.03 -23.39 17.28
CA PRO A 1127 -3.78 -22.67 18.29
C PRO A 1127 -3.02 -21.41 18.70
N GLU A 1128 -3.72 -20.28 18.76
CA GLU A 1128 -3.17 -18.98 19.17
C GLU A 1128 -3.90 -18.49 20.42
N PHE A 1129 -3.15 -18.18 21.47
CA PHE A 1129 -3.67 -17.71 22.75
C PHE A 1129 -3.20 -16.29 23.02
N VAL A 1130 -4.10 -15.31 22.87
CA VAL A 1130 -3.80 -13.90 23.13
C VAL A 1130 -3.76 -13.67 24.64
N ILE A 1131 -2.57 -13.44 25.19
CA ILE A 1131 -2.37 -13.36 26.63
C ILE A 1131 -2.31 -11.92 27.16
N ALA A 1132 -1.86 -10.97 26.33
CA ALA A 1132 -1.67 -9.60 26.78
C ALA A 1132 -1.70 -8.56 25.65
N ASP A 1133 -2.25 -7.40 25.97
CA ASP A 1133 -2.09 -6.16 25.21
C ASP A 1133 -0.75 -5.52 25.58
N THR A 1134 0.16 -5.42 24.61
CA THR A 1134 1.51 -4.90 24.85
C THR A 1134 1.57 -3.39 25.06
N ASN A 1135 0.47 -2.66 24.82
CA ASN A 1135 0.35 -1.21 24.64
C ASN A 1135 1.15 -0.60 23.48
N TRP A 1136 1.75 -1.42 22.61
CA TRP A 1136 2.41 -0.94 21.40
C TRP A 1136 1.46 -0.97 20.21
N GLY A 1137 1.48 0.11 19.44
CA GLY A 1137 0.61 0.25 18.29
C GLY A 1137 0.70 1.64 17.70
N SER A 1138 -0.27 1.92 16.85
CA SER A 1138 -0.46 3.18 16.15
C SER A 1138 -1.91 3.29 15.70
N ALA A 1139 -2.23 4.37 14.98
CA ALA A 1139 -3.51 4.46 14.27
C ALA A 1139 -3.68 3.39 13.18
N GLU A 1140 -2.61 2.73 12.74
CA GLU A 1140 -2.63 1.72 11.69
C GLU A 1140 -2.76 0.29 12.24
N ASP A 1141 -2.15 0.01 13.40
CA ASP A 1141 -2.02 -1.35 13.93
C ASP A 1141 -1.90 -1.38 15.46
N HIS A 1142 -2.15 -2.55 16.04
CA HIS A 1142 -1.96 -2.82 17.46
C HIS A 1142 -1.17 -4.11 17.68
N THR A 1143 -0.35 -4.18 18.72
CA THR A 1143 0.48 -5.36 19.02
C THR A 1143 0.04 -6.06 20.31
N PHE A 1144 -0.15 -7.37 20.23
CA PHE A 1144 -0.45 -8.25 21.36
C PHE A 1144 0.67 -9.26 21.59
N PHE A 1145 0.81 -9.73 22.82
CA PHE A 1145 1.54 -10.97 23.10
C PHE A 1145 0.60 -12.16 22.95
N VAL A 1146 1.07 -13.17 22.24
CA VAL A 1146 0.36 -14.40 21.93
C VAL A 1146 1.26 -15.57 22.26
N ILE A 1147 0.73 -16.64 22.85
CA ILE A 1147 1.43 -17.92 22.95
C ILE A 1147 0.82 -18.88 21.94
N ALA A 1148 1.68 -19.51 21.14
CA ALA A 1148 1.33 -20.46 20.10
C ALA A 1148 2.50 -21.43 19.89
N PRO A 1149 2.26 -22.68 19.45
CA PRO A 1149 3.33 -23.63 19.18
C PRO A 1149 4.11 -23.21 17.93
N ASP A 1150 5.44 -23.33 17.96
CA ASP A 1150 6.26 -23.21 16.76
C ASP A 1150 5.91 -24.38 15.81
N PRO A 1151 5.48 -24.12 14.57
CA PRO A 1151 5.03 -25.18 13.67
C PRO A 1151 6.15 -26.16 13.30
N THR A 1152 7.42 -25.78 13.46
CA THR A 1152 8.58 -26.60 13.12
C THR A 1152 9.08 -27.49 14.25
N THR A 1153 8.85 -27.10 15.52
CA THR A 1153 9.31 -27.85 16.70
C THR A 1153 8.17 -28.39 17.55
N GLY A 1154 6.97 -27.83 17.43
CA GLY A 1154 5.80 -28.09 18.27
C GLY A 1154 5.84 -27.40 19.63
N GLU A 1155 6.97 -26.81 20.01
CA GLU A 1155 7.17 -26.23 21.33
C GLU A 1155 6.39 -24.91 21.50
N PRO A 1156 5.82 -24.64 22.69
CA PRO A 1156 5.23 -23.35 23.00
C PRO A 1156 6.25 -22.21 22.85
N GLN A 1157 5.83 -21.15 22.16
CA GLN A 1157 6.66 -19.96 22.02
C GLN A 1157 5.82 -18.70 22.27
N LEU A 1158 6.48 -17.67 22.80
CA LEU A 1158 5.91 -16.33 22.90
C LEU A 1158 6.09 -15.57 21.59
N TRP A 1159 4.99 -15.00 21.08
CA TRP A 1159 4.92 -14.26 19.82
C TRP A 1159 4.39 -12.85 20.05
N LYS A 1160 4.77 -11.93 19.18
CA LYS A 1160 4.11 -10.63 19.00
C LYS A 1160 3.18 -10.74 17.79
N LYS A 1161 1.89 -10.49 18.01
CA LYS A 1161 0.87 -10.44 16.96
C LYS A 1161 0.52 -8.99 16.65
N ARG A 1162 0.75 -8.55 15.41
CA ARG A 1162 0.38 -7.21 14.94
C ARG A 1162 -0.96 -7.27 14.21
N VAL A 1163 -1.96 -6.54 14.68
CA VAL A 1163 -3.34 -6.57 14.16
C VAL A 1163 -3.78 -5.16 13.74
N PRO A 1164 -4.15 -4.95 12.47
CA PRO A 1164 -3.91 -5.81 11.31
C PRO A 1164 -2.43 -5.89 10.89
N PRO A 1165 -2.02 -6.89 10.09
CA PRO A 1165 -2.82 -7.91 9.40
C PRO A 1165 -2.85 -9.29 10.11
N GLY A 1166 -2.61 -9.33 11.42
CA GLY A 1166 -2.53 -10.56 12.19
C GLY A 1166 -1.20 -11.29 12.09
N THR A 1167 -0.14 -10.65 11.56
CA THR A 1167 1.19 -11.25 11.43
C THR A 1167 1.78 -11.58 12.80
N LEU A 1168 2.34 -12.78 12.93
CA LEU A 1168 3.07 -13.23 14.10
C LEU A 1168 4.57 -13.08 13.88
N THR A 1169 5.26 -12.60 14.91
CA THR A 1169 6.73 -12.56 14.93
C THR A 1169 7.21 -13.11 16.27
N PRO A 1170 8.21 -14.01 16.31
CA PRO A 1170 8.72 -14.52 17.57
C PRO A 1170 9.15 -13.37 18.49
N ALA A 1171 8.77 -13.44 19.77
CA ALA A 1171 9.37 -12.59 20.78
C ALA A 1171 10.77 -13.13 21.10
N THR A 1172 11.68 -12.25 21.52
CA THR A 1172 13.00 -12.70 21.99
C THR A 1172 12.85 -13.44 23.32
N ASP A 1173 13.71 -14.43 23.57
CA ASP A 1173 13.68 -15.24 24.79
C ASP A 1173 13.69 -14.43 26.08
N ASP A 1174 14.29 -13.23 26.06
CA ASP A 1174 14.38 -12.34 27.22
C ASP A 1174 12.99 -12.05 27.83
N TRP A 1175 11.94 -11.99 27.00
CA TRP A 1175 10.57 -11.78 27.47
C TRP A 1175 10.04 -12.92 28.31
N ALA A 1176 10.21 -14.16 27.84
CA ALA A 1176 9.78 -15.35 28.58
C ALA A 1176 10.70 -15.61 29.79
N LYS A 1177 12.00 -15.33 29.69
CA LYS A 1177 12.97 -15.48 30.79
C LYS A 1177 12.79 -14.44 31.91
N ALA A 1178 12.14 -13.31 31.64
CA ALA A 1178 11.87 -12.29 32.64
C ALA A 1178 11.00 -12.79 33.81
N GLU A 1179 11.03 -12.09 34.93
CA GLU A 1179 10.02 -12.24 35.97
C GLU A 1179 8.72 -11.58 35.51
N TRP A 1180 7.59 -12.29 35.65
CA TRP A 1180 6.26 -11.77 35.36
C TRP A 1180 5.50 -11.53 36.65
N ALA A 1181 4.91 -10.34 36.80
CA ALA A 1181 4.14 -9.97 37.97
C ALA A 1181 2.86 -9.20 37.61
N ALA A 1182 1.77 -9.50 38.32
CA ALA A 1182 0.51 -8.76 38.24
C ALA A 1182 0.42 -7.68 39.31
N ILE A 1183 -0.34 -6.63 39.02
CA ILE A 1183 -0.67 -5.56 39.96
C ILE A 1183 -2.18 -5.63 40.22
N GLN A 1184 -2.55 -6.36 41.28
CA GLN A 1184 -3.93 -6.65 41.64
C GLN A 1184 -4.13 -6.70 43.16
N LYS A 1185 -5.38 -6.85 43.60
CA LYS A 1185 -5.74 -6.89 45.03
C LYS A 1185 -5.32 -8.20 45.67
#